data_AF-A0A4P5Y5Y1-F1
#
_entry.id   AF-A0A4P5Y5Y1-F1
#
_cell.length_a   1.000
_cell.length_b   1.000
_cell.length_c   1.000
_cell.angle_alpha   90.00
_cell.angle_beta   90.00
_cell.angle_gamma   90.00
#
_symmetry.space_group_name_H-M   'P 1'
#
loop_
_entity.id
_entity.type
_entity.pdbx_description
1 polymer ?
#
loop_
_entity_poly.entity_id
_entity_poly.type
_entity_poly.pdbx_seq_one_letter_code
_entity_poly.pdbx_strand_id
1 'polypeptide(L)'
;MRFTSRSRRTGYTPGMHQLLRSLPIALVAGAAAGEVVIDAAATAVAGDADSTLVLRCASLTGKDSKGNPGAGLTIVLPRRGGAWQPDQARVTAGWLFRPKVQIDAAALRQTGDRIEGALSLVLWSPQKDETGPPADAQRLALSVNGTVQRGEAMAPLPDPLAYMPPWRKEVPNYGGWIVTGTWKADGSGEGQLSGAFNAATAVGAWGGESTCTVAAGTAGLAVLCRLSPKRVSAPHGARAIYTLPKPLDGRGSAGLRLVVDGPRRDGPTVTLAVREADGSWWSCVGAGLLSGRDTSNEVRWSDFRRAGFDEDYALDRSALSAIAVGCDDSSGVGDVRFTLKRVELLDGEATIQVVPQVTVSETVESIEGTDRIPPGLFGMHDVRGKAKPEETRDPIAYLKQIRPGFMRSIEHTGFGGVKDPPDVATAIKLLADRPKAKTAADDPNWLRYVAAEATDAVVIGHSQNLWARPSWMDQGLDGFCANIESFYRQIAIKSWVPGDERNVRRRYEVWNEPFMWGRHFNMGERNPAGKQAWTDPGQHGYLPASVGAEAYARIFLAACAGAKPVNPHILLGGPSSAGFHEDDWTSFTLFTGPILDRVHDQIDFITEHHYQGEPDSYAASTLAVGAWCAAKYGRRIPICNTETNDRADIPTKGDGGQPAHWTEKEAEMNLAHYNLVDILSHARFCPDVAFGRAMHALWDGGFCRNAGETNVYSLLAPLRGRRLAITGDPRLVCAATTPEPGTIVLVVHNAGEERIHGTSVVPAGFAVASSTRLTFGEKGTALEDLPAGAALDYDLKPRFCQRWILKKAGWNPTAEIRWRWVPWVKVQTRIAPGAELAGPLRWNDRDPKGAKAAFVRLITRDAQRGEATAVIAGKKLAVPWSSANEGAQGIADLPIDPQSLTKDSQLSIVCAPTGNGLTVLAAMVYYQE
;
A
#
# COMPACT_ATOMS: atom_id res chain seq x y z
N MET A 1 -52.28 -10.57 -10.03
CA MET A 1 -52.27 -11.62 -9.00
C MET A 1 -52.01 -10.98 -7.65
N ARG A 2 -52.94 -11.13 -6.69
CA ARG A 2 -52.71 -10.79 -5.27
C ARG A 2 -51.98 -11.97 -4.63
N PHE A 3 -50.90 -11.71 -3.88
CA PHE A 3 -50.56 -12.53 -2.72
C PHE A 3 -50.02 -11.66 -1.58
N THR A 4 -50.71 -11.83 -0.46
CA THR A 4 -50.43 -11.35 0.89
C THR A 4 -49.44 -12.30 1.59
N SER A 5 -48.51 -11.77 2.39
CA SER A 5 -48.52 -11.93 3.86
C SER A 5 -47.19 -11.50 4.49
N ARG A 6 -47.34 -10.87 5.67
CA ARG A 6 -46.29 -10.35 6.55
C ARG A 6 -45.71 -11.49 7.40
N SER A 7 -44.40 -11.48 7.62
CA SER A 7 -43.82 -11.96 8.89
C SER A 7 -43.26 -10.78 9.66
N ARG A 8 -43.90 -10.45 10.78
CA ARG A 8 -43.39 -9.55 11.81
C ARG A 8 -42.14 -10.19 12.43
N ARG A 9 -40.97 -9.55 12.34
CA ARG A 9 -39.88 -9.79 13.29
C ARG A 9 -40.13 -8.94 14.53
N THR A 10 -40.52 -9.60 15.61
CA THR A 10 -40.60 -9.05 16.95
C THR A 10 -39.27 -9.26 17.67
N GLY A 11 -38.78 -8.20 18.32
CA GLY A 11 -37.93 -8.30 19.51
C GLY A 11 -36.44 -8.60 19.30
N TYR A 12 -35.68 -7.61 18.84
CA TYR A 12 -34.29 -7.46 19.27
C TYR A 12 -34.18 -6.08 19.91
N THR A 13 -34.05 -6.05 21.23
CA THR A 13 -33.77 -4.83 22.00
C THR A 13 -32.26 -4.60 21.91
N PRO A 14 -31.75 -3.52 21.29
CA PRO A 14 -30.34 -3.21 21.29
C PRO A 14 -29.97 -2.58 22.64
N GLY A 15 -29.77 -3.42 23.65
CA GLY A 15 -29.24 -3.00 24.94
C GLY A 15 -27.72 -3.00 24.94
N MET A 16 -27.07 -2.04 24.23
CA MET A 16 -25.70 -1.56 24.53
C MET A 16 -25.14 -0.48 23.56
N HIS A 17 -25.97 0.37 22.92
CA HIS A 17 -25.46 1.45 22.04
C HIS A 17 -25.81 2.88 22.46
N GLN A 18 -26.24 3.12 23.72
CA GLN A 18 -26.69 4.44 24.15
C GLN A 18 -25.98 5.02 25.41
N LEU A 19 -24.72 4.63 25.66
CA LEU A 19 -23.97 5.12 26.84
C LEU A 19 -22.66 5.88 26.52
N LEU A 20 -22.38 6.25 25.26
CA LEU A 20 -21.15 6.99 24.90
C LEU A 20 -21.33 8.23 24.00
N ARG A 21 -22.54 8.82 23.87
CA ARG A 21 -22.74 10.02 23.02
C ARG A 21 -23.24 11.28 23.74
N SER A 22 -23.02 11.36 25.05
CA SER A 22 -23.19 12.59 25.81
C SER A 22 -22.26 12.62 27.01
N LEU A 23 -20.96 12.38 26.80
CA LEU A 23 -19.97 12.93 27.73
C LEU A 23 -19.97 14.44 27.49
N PRO A 24 -20.19 15.28 28.53
CA PRO A 24 -19.88 16.69 28.39
C PRO A 24 -18.42 16.76 27.91
N ILE A 25 -18.16 17.54 26.86
CA ILE A 25 -16.80 17.92 26.49
C ILE A 25 -16.26 18.69 27.69
N ALA A 26 -15.74 17.96 28.68
CA ALA A 26 -14.88 18.54 29.67
C ALA A 26 -13.73 19.12 28.85
N LEU A 27 -13.57 20.44 28.91
CA LEU A 27 -12.37 21.11 28.43
C LEU A 27 -11.19 20.43 29.13
N VAL A 28 -10.58 19.45 28.45
CA VAL A 28 -9.32 18.87 28.86
C VAL A 28 -8.33 20.02 28.71
N ALA A 29 -7.79 20.50 29.81
CA ALA A 29 -6.70 21.47 29.77
C ALA A 29 -5.61 20.88 28.86
N GLY A 30 -5.28 21.59 27.79
CA GLY A 30 -4.24 21.17 26.86
C GLY A 30 -2.92 21.03 27.61
N ALA A 31 -2.21 19.93 27.36
CA ALA A 31 -0.86 19.71 27.85
C ALA A 31 0.06 20.82 27.33
N ALA A 32 1.02 21.26 28.15
CA ALA A 32 1.93 22.33 27.77
C ALA A 32 3.06 21.80 26.88
N ALA A 33 3.58 22.67 26.01
CA ALA A 33 4.81 22.44 25.25
C ALA A 33 5.96 21.99 26.17
N GLY A 34 6.69 20.94 25.77
CA GLY A 34 7.78 20.35 26.58
C GLY A 34 7.30 19.46 27.74
N GLU A 35 6.01 19.21 27.88
CA GLU A 35 5.48 18.28 28.89
C GLU A 35 5.94 16.84 28.60
N VAL A 36 6.52 16.21 29.62
CA VAL A 36 6.90 14.80 29.57
C VAL A 36 5.62 13.97 29.62
N VAL A 37 5.26 13.39 28.48
CA VAL A 37 4.09 12.50 28.33
C VAL A 37 4.38 11.17 29.03
N ILE A 38 5.58 10.65 28.82
CA ILE A 38 6.05 9.41 29.44
C ILE A 38 7.49 9.61 29.94
N ASP A 39 7.69 9.47 31.24
CA ASP A 39 8.99 9.19 31.84
C ASP A 39 9.12 7.67 32.01
N ALA A 40 9.93 7.04 31.15
CA ALA A 40 9.99 5.59 31.06
C ALA A 40 10.59 4.96 32.34
N ALA A 41 11.39 5.70 33.10
CA ALA A 41 11.94 5.24 34.38
C ALA A 41 10.88 5.27 35.50
N ALA A 42 9.89 6.16 35.41
CA ALA A 42 8.80 6.28 36.36
C ALA A 42 7.59 5.38 36.05
N THR A 43 7.47 4.91 34.80
CA THR A 43 6.37 4.02 34.38
C THR A 43 6.60 2.56 34.76
N ALA A 44 5.55 1.90 35.24
CA ALA A 44 5.59 0.47 35.53
C ALA A 44 5.63 -0.37 34.25
N VAL A 45 6.25 -1.56 34.35
CA VAL A 45 6.03 -2.66 33.39
C VAL A 45 4.92 -3.54 33.96
N ALA A 46 4.02 -4.01 33.11
CA ALA A 46 2.96 -4.91 33.54
C ALA A 46 3.57 -6.17 34.20
N GLY A 47 3.13 -6.49 35.43
CA GLY A 47 3.61 -7.64 36.17
C GLY A 47 3.00 -8.97 35.69
N ASP A 48 3.43 -10.09 36.26
CA ASP A 48 2.96 -11.45 35.93
C ASP A 48 1.44 -11.62 35.85
N ALA A 49 0.71 -10.83 36.65
CA ALA A 49 -0.75 -10.84 36.73
C ALA A 49 -1.41 -10.40 35.41
N ASP A 50 -0.74 -9.57 34.62
CA ASP A 50 -1.19 -9.07 33.33
C ASP A 50 -0.23 -9.54 32.24
N SER A 51 -0.53 -10.71 31.67
CA SER A 51 0.29 -11.35 30.66
C SER A 51 -0.56 -11.96 29.54
N THR A 52 0.08 -12.36 28.44
CA THR A 52 -0.54 -13.13 27.37
C THR A 52 0.25 -14.41 27.19
N LEU A 53 -0.40 -15.53 27.48
CA LEU A 53 0.15 -16.86 27.27
C LEU A 53 -0.05 -17.27 25.82
N VAL A 54 0.99 -17.87 25.25
CA VAL A 54 0.94 -18.46 23.93
C VAL A 54 1.45 -19.87 24.04
N LEU A 55 0.66 -20.83 23.58
CA LEU A 55 1.01 -22.24 23.55
C LEU A 55 0.93 -22.77 22.13
N ARG A 56 1.98 -23.44 21.68
CA ARG A 56 2.04 -24.21 20.45
C ARG A 56 2.14 -25.69 20.79
N CYS A 57 1.14 -26.43 20.36
CA CYS A 57 1.10 -27.89 20.41
C CYS A 57 1.54 -28.41 19.04
N ALA A 58 2.86 -28.57 18.87
CA ALA A 58 3.43 -29.13 17.64
C ALA A 58 2.95 -30.57 17.44
N SER A 59 2.76 -30.98 16.19
CA SER A 59 2.32 -32.34 15.81
C SER A 59 0.92 -32.76 16.26
N LEU A 60 0.15 -31.90 16.96
CA LEU A 60 -1.29 -32.11 17.12
C LEU A 60 -1.94 -31.90 15.75
N THR A 61 -2.12 -32.98 14.99
CA THR A 61 -2.68 -32.90 13.63
C THR A 61 -4.14 -33.33 13.62
N GLY A 62 -5.04 -32.41 13.27
CA GLY A 62 -6.30 -32.80 12.63
C GLY A 62 -6.07 -33.12 11.16
N LYS A 63 -7.00 -33.88 10.56
CA LYS A 63 -7.12 -33.94 9.10
C LYS A 63 -7.95 -32.74 8.66
N ASP A 64 -7.50 -32.01 7.64
CA ASP A 64 -8.36 -31.03 6.98
C ASP A 64 -9.53 -31.73 6.27
N SER A 65 -10.46 -30.97 5.68
CA SER A 65 -11.59 -31.54 4.92
C SER A 65 -11.18 -32.38 3.70
N LYS A 66 -9.88 -32.39 3.35
CA LYS A 66 -9.28 -33.16 2.27
C LYS A 66 -8.37 -34.29 2.77
N GLY A 67 -8.28 -34.52 4.08
CA GLY A 67 -7.49 -35.59 4.68
C GLY A 67 -6.02 -35.26 4.94
N ASN A 68 -5.55 -34.04 4.70
CA ASN A 68 -4.15 -33.67 4.88
C ASN A 68 -3.81 -33.41 6.36
N PRO A 69 -2.61 -33.78 6.84
CA PRO A 69 -2.16 -33.46 8.18
C PRO A 69 -1.95 -31.95 8.36
N GLY A 70 -2.55 -31.35 9.38
CA GLY A 70 -2.38 -29.93 9.72
C GLY A 70 -1.06 -29.58 10.40
N ALA A 71 -0.63 -28.31 10.34
CA ALA A 71 0.65 -27.82 10.89
C ALA A 71 0.72 -27.62 12.43
N GLY A 72 -0.16 -28.28 13.21
CA GLY A 72 -0.26 -28.11 14.67
C GLY A 72 -1.32 -27.10 15.11
N LEU A 73 -1.40 -26.87 16.43
CA LEU A 73 -2.34 -25.95 17.09
C LEU A 73 -1.57 -24.84 17.82
N THR A 74 -1.99 -23.58 17.67
CA THR A 74 -1.48 -22.44 18.44
C THR A 74 -2.63 -21.77 19.20
N ILE A 75 -2.45 -21.53 20.49
CA ILE A 75 -3.42 -20.94 21.41
C ILE A 75 -2.83 -19.66 21.99
N VAL A 76 -3.59 -18.58 21.95
CA VAL A 76 -3.27 -17.28 22.54
C VAL A 76 -4.31 -16.99 23.61
N LEU A 77 -3.89 -16.89 24.87
CA LEU A 77 -4.77 -16.76 26.03
C LEU A 77 -4.30 -15.59 26.92
N PRO A 78 -5.04 -14.46 26.93
CA PRO A 78 -4.73 -13.36 27.83
C PRO A 78 -5.00 -13.72 29.31
N ARG A 79 -4.21 -13.14 30.19
CA ARG A 79 -4.32 -13.18 31.65
C ARG A 79 -4.38 -11.75 32.17
N ARG A 80 -5.38 -11.42 33.00
CA ARG A 80 -5.57 -10.09 33.57
C ARG A 80 -5.84 -10.20 35.06
N GLY A 81 -5.15 -9.40 35.88
CA GLY A 81 -5.24 -9.48 37.34
C GLY A 81 -5.02 -10.90 37.90
N GLY A 82 -4.24 -11.72 37.19
CA GLY A 82 -3.98 -13.12 37.53
C GLY A 82 -4.99 -14.14 37.04
N ALA A 83 -6.10 -13.73 36.41
CA ALA A 83 -7.16 -14.59 35.88
C ALA A 83 -7.12 -14.70 34.34
N TRP A 84 -7.35 -15.89 33.81
CA TRP A 84 -7.44 -16.12 32.35
C TRP A 84 -8.69 -15.44 31.76
N GLN A 85 -8.55 -14.92 30.54
CA GLN A 85 -9.61 -14.25 29.78
C GLN A 85 -9.97 -15.09 28.54
N PRO A 86 -10.75 -16.17 28.72
CA PRO A 86 -11.08 -17.10 27.64
C PRO A 86 -11.88 -16.46 26.50
N ASP A 87 -12.67 -15.44 26.80
CA ASP A 87 -13.45 -14.63 25.85
C ASP A 87 -12.56 -13.80 24.91
N GLN A 88 -11.31 -13.53 25.31
CA GLN A 88 -10.32 -12.81 24.50
C GLN A 88 -9.31 -13.73 23.82
N ALA A 89 -9.47 -15.05 23.94
CA ALA A 89 -8.53 -16.01 23.39
C ALA A 89 -8.64 -16.11 21.86
N ARG A 90 -7.52 -16.47 21.23
CA ARG A 90 -7.45 -16.75 19.80
C ARG A 90 -6.78 -18.09 19.58
N VAL A 91 -7.24 -18.85 18.59
CA VAL A 91 -6.66 -20.15 18.26
C VAL A 91 -6.49 -20.28 16.76
N THR A 92 -5.36 -20.85 16.36
CA THR A 92 -5.07 -21.21 14.98
C THR A 92 -4.78 -22.70 14.92
N ALA A 93 -5.57 -23.41 14.13
CA ALA A 93 -5.39 -24.83 13.88
C ALA A 93 -4.96 -25.03 12.43
N GLY A 94 -3.80 -25.65 12.20
CA GLY A 94 -3.21 -25.77 10.86
C GLY A 94 -4.03 -26.61 9.86
N TRP A 95 -5.14 -27.22 10.29
CA TRP A 95 -6.08 -28.00 9.48
C TRP A 95 -7.48 -27.34 9.35
N LEU A 96 -7.74 -26.24 10.08
CA LEU A 96 -8.97 -25.46 9.96
C LEU A 96 -8.62 -24.05 9.46
N PHE A 97 -9.32 -23.60 8.42
CA PHE A 97 -9.13 -22.24 7.94
C PHE A 97 -9.87 -21.27 8.86
N ARG A 98 -9.12 -20.49 9.67
CA ARG A 98 -9.62 -19.43 10.57
C ARG A 98 -10.69 -19.94 11.56
N PRO A 99 -10.37 -20.90 12.44
CA PRO A 99 -11.37 -21.47 13.32
C PRO A 99 -11.88 -20.41 14.31
N LYS A 100 -13.20 -20.35 14.50
CA LYS A 100 -13.76 -19.78 15.73
C LYS A 100 -13.47 -20.74 16.88
N VAL A 101 -13.31 -20.16 18.08
CA VAL A 101 -12.97 -20.93 19.27
C VAL A 101 -13.86 -20.53 20.44
N GLN A 102 -14.30 -21.54 21.19
CA GLN A 102 -14.66 -21.38 22.60
C GLN A 102 -13.60 -22.11 23.41
N ILE A 103 -13.04 -21.43 24.41
CA ILE A 103 -12.03 -22.01 25.30
C ILE A 103 -12.54 -21.95 26.74
N ASP A 104 -12.33 -23.03 27.49
CA ASP A 104 -12.40 -23.04 28.93
C ASP A 104 -10.99 -23.30 29.48
N ALA A 105 -10.50 -22.33 30.26
CA ALA A 105 -9.18 -22.35 30.89
C ALA A 105 -9.27 -22.31 32.42
N ALA A 106 -10.43 -22.59 33.02
CA ALA A 106 -10.61 -22.53 34.47
C ALA A 106 -9.70 -23.50 35.25
N ALA A 107 -9.36 -24.64 34.63
CA ALA A 107 -8.46 -25.63 35.21
C ALA A 107 -6.97 -25.36 34.97
N LEU A 108 -6.62 -24.41 34.09
CA LEU A 108 -5.24 -24.05 33.80
C LEU A 108 -4.69 -23.14 34.91
N ARG A 109 -3.55 -23.48 35.48
CA ARG A 109 -2.91 -22.75 36.57
C ARG A 109 -1.48 -22.38 36.22
N GLN A 110 -1.07 -21.18 36.65
CA GLN A 110 0.33 -20.80 36.68
C GLN A 110 0.75 -20.68 38.15
N THR A 111 1.78 -21.41 38.57
CA THR A 111 2.32 -21.39 39.93
C THR A 111 3.83 -21.24 39.85
N GLY A 112 4.33 -20.03 40.15
CA GLY A 112 5.73 -19.67 39.94
C GLY A 112 6.15 -19.86 38.49
N ASP A 113 7.07 -20.78 38.28
CA ASP A 113 7.65 -21.14 36.97
C ASP A 113 7.01 -22.40 36.38
N ARG A 114 5.82 -22.82 36.84
CA ARG A 114 5.07 -23.92 36.24
C ARG A 114 3.74 -23.45 35.69
N ILE A 115 3.36 -24.06 34.56
CA ILE A 115 2.03 -23.96 33.98
C ILE A 115 1.47 -25.36 33.80
N GLU A 116 0.33 -25.65 34.44
CA GLU A 116 -0.27 -26.97 34.38
C GLU A 116 -1.79 -26.92 34.48
N GLY A 117 -2.46 -27.92 33.93
CA GLY A 117 -3.92 -28.05 34.01
C GLY A 117 -4.55 -28.40 32.68
N ALA A 118 -5.88 -28.28 32.61
CA ALA A 118 -6.66 -28.63 31.43
C ALA A 118 -7.16 -27.39 30.69
N LEU A 119 -7.20 -27.48 29.36
CA LEU A 119 -7.84 -26.57 28.42
C LEU A 119 -8.90 -27.34 27.64
N SER A 120 -10.14 -26.88 27.64
CA SER A 120 -11.18 -27.40 26.74
C SER A 120 -11.38 -26.42 25.58
N LEU A 121 -11.31 -26.91 24.35
CA LEU A 121 -11.46 -26.12 23.14
C LEU A 121 -12.62 -26.68 22.31
N VAL A 122 -13.45 -25.80 21.78
CA VAL A 122 -14.41 -26.11 20.72
C VAL A 122 -14.04 -25.27 19.51
N LEU A 123 -13.62 -25.92 18.43
CA LEU A 123 -13.14 -25.30 17.20
C LEU A 123 -14.10 -25.57 16.04
N TRP A 124 -14.41 -24.55 15.26
CA TRP A 124 -15.23 -24.72 14.06
C TRP A 124 -14.90 -23.69 13.00
N SER A 125 -15.11 -24.06 11.73
CA SER A 125 -15.07 -23.10 10.64
C SER A 125 -16.33 -22.24 10.70
N PRO A 126 -16.24 -20.90 10.68
CA PRO A 126 -17.41 -20.05 10.71
C PRO A 126 -18.31 -20.32 9.49
N GLN A 127 -19.57 -20.71 9.72
CA GLN A 127 -20.60 -20.67 8.68
C GLN A 127 -21.32 -19.31 8.71
N LYS A 128 -21.91 -18.93 7.56
CA LYS A 128 -22.71 -17.72 7.45
C LYS A 128 -23.89 -17.82 8.43
N ASP A 129 -24.04 -16.82 9.30
CA ASP A 129 -25.15 -16.66 10.26
C ASP A 129 -25.12 -17.50 11.56
N GLU A 130 -24.02 -18.20 11.89
CA GLU A 130 -23.93 -18.97 13.14
C GLU A 130 -23.44 -18.14 14.36
N THR A 131 -24.22 -18.16 15.45
CA THR A 131 -23.89 -17.52 16.74
C THR A 131 -23.18 -18.43 17.73
N GLY A 132 -23.00 -19.72 17.41
CA GLY A 132 -22.39 -20.71 18.28
C GLY A 132 -21.73 -21.86 17.51
N PRO A 133 -21.06 -22.78 18.22
CA PRO A 133 -20.42 -23.93 17.59
C PRO A 133 -21.49 -24.88 17.01
N PRO A 134 -21.35 -25.33 15.74
CA PRO A 134 -22.23 -26.31 15.15
C PRO A 134 -22.05 -27.71 15.77
N ALA A 135 -22.95 -28.64 15.44
CA ALA A 135 -22.90 -30.00 15.97
C ALA A 135 -21.62 -30.77 15.58
N ASP A 136 -21.02 -30.42 14.43
CA ASP A 136 -19.78 -30.97 13.91
C ASP A 136 -18.53 -30.20 14.35
N ALA A 137 -18.65 -29.25 15.29
CA ALA A 137 -17.51 -28.56 15.86
C ALA A 137 -16.54 -29.56 16.53
N GLN A 138 -15.24 -29.37 16.28
CA GLN A 138 -14.20 -30.21 16.85
C GLN A 138 -13.99 -29.85 18.32
N ARG A 139 -14.10 -30.85 19.20
CA ARG A 139 -13.89 -30.69 20.64
C ARG A 139 -12.54 -31.30 21.02
N LEU A 140 -11.68 -30.51 21.65
CA LEU A 140 -10.37 -30.94 22.11
C LEU A 140 -10.25 -30.68 23.60
N ALA A 141 -9.92 -31.71 24.37
CA ALA A 141 -9.48 -31.57 25.76
C ALA A 141 -7.96 -31.74 25.79
N LEU A 142 -7.26 -30.70 26.23
CA LEU A 142 -5.80 -30.66 26.29
C LEU A 142 -5.36 -30.60 27.76
N SER A 143 -4.53 -31.52 28.18
CA SER A 143 -3.74 -31.40 29.41
C SER A 143 -2.40 -30.77 29.08
N VAL A 144 -2.06 -29.67 29.75
CA VAL A 144 -0.81 -28.92 29.60
C VAL A 144 0.03 -29.14 30.84
N ASN A 145 1.33 -29.40 30.66
CA ASN A 145 2.33 -29.40 31.73
C ASN A 145 3.62 -28.77 31.19
N GLY A 146 3.92 -27.57 31.65
CA GLY A 146 5.06 -26.79 31.19
C GLY A 146 5.81 -26.08 32.31
N THR A 147 7.02 -25.68 31.97
CA THR A 147 7.90 -24.85 32.78
C THR A 147 8.09 -23.50 32.08
N VAL A 148 8.00 -22.43 32.86
CA VAL A 148 8.25 -21.06 32.45
C VAL A 148 9.71 -20.72 32.77
N GLN A 149 10.51 -20.41 31.76
CA GLN A 149 11.89 -19.97 31.96
C GLN A 149 11.94 -18.44 31.88
N ARG A 150 12.28 -17.81 33.00
CA ARG A 150 12.48 -16.36 33.12
C ARG A 150 13.97 -16.04 32.90
N GLY A 151 14.29 -15.06 32.06
CA GLY A 151 15.65 -14.53 31.93
C GLY A 151 16.17 -14.48 30.50
N GLU A 152 16.19 -15.61 29.79
CA GLU A 152 16.49 -15.65 28.36
C GLU A 152 15.22 -15.96 27.60
N ALA A 153 14.74 -15.01 26.79
CA ALA A 153 13.65 -15.31 25.88
C ALA A 153 14.15 -16.18 24.71
N MET A 154 13.26 -16.91 24.04
CA MET A 154 13.63 -17.79 22.92
C MET A 154 14.07 -16.98 21.69
N ALA A 155 15.05 -17.49 20.95
CA ALA A 155 15.25 -17.08 19.56
C ALA A 155 13.91 -17.29 18.81
N PRO A 156 13.55 -16.43 17.85
CA PRO A 156 12.33 -16.61 17.08
C PRO A 156 12.28 -18.04 16.53
N LEU A 157 11.22 -18.79 16.85
CA LEU A 157 11.03 -20.09 16.22
C LEU A 157 10.90 -19.86 14.70
N PRO A 158 11.51 -20.69 13.84
CA PRO A 158 11.30 -20.58 12.41
C PRO A 158 9.80 -20.59 12.11
N ASP A 159 9.32 -19.56 11.43
CA ASP A 159 7.94 -19.48 10.99
C ASP A 159 7.69 -20.63 10.00
N PRO A 160 6.92 -21.68 10.38
CA PRO A 160 6.68 -22.82 9.50
C PRO A 160 5.80 -22.42 8.30
N LEU A 161 5.21 -21.22 8.31
CA LEU A 161 4.36 -20.66 7.28
C LEU A 161 5.02 -19.47 6.58
N ALA A 162 6.36 -19.40 6.54
CA ALA A 162 7.09 -18.29 5.91
C ALA A 162 6.61 -17.99 4.47
N TYR A 163 6.20 -19.01 3.72
CA TYR A 163 5.65 -18.92 2.35
C TYR A 163 4.20 -18.40 2.26
N MET A 164 3.47 -18.32 3.38
CA MET A 164 2.12 -17.75 3.41
C MET A 164 2.21 -16.22 3.52
N PRO A 165 1.32 -15.45 2.88
CA PRO A 165 1.25 -14.01 3.12
C PRO A 165 1.00 -13.68 4.60
N PRO A 166 1.59 -12.63 5.19
CA PRO A 166 1.41 -12.25 6.60
C PRO A 166 -0.05 -12.20 7.07
N TRP A 167 -0.98 -11.73 6.24
CA TRP A 167 -2.42 -11.68 6.56
C TRP A 167 -3.14 -13.04 6.55
N ARG A 168 -2.47 -14.11 6.11
CA ARG A 168 -2.91 -15.51 6.30
C ARG A 168 -2.14 -16.20 7.43
N LYS A 169 -1.10 -15.57 7.96
CA LYS A 169 -0.38 -16.04 9.13
C LYS A 169 -1.16 -15.58 10.36
N GLU A 170 -1.84 -16.51 10.98
CA GLU A 170 -2.32 -16.34 12.36
C GLU A 170 -1.35 -17.00 13.34
N VAL A 171 -0.06 -17.13 12.99
CA VAL A 171 0.96 -17.59 13.95
C VAL A 171 1.67 -16.35 14.48
N PRO A 172 1.17 -15.76 15.58
CA PRO A 172 1.85 -14.66 16.20
C PRO A 172 3.22 -15.10 16.71
N ASN A 173 4.21 -14.24 16.48
CA ASN A 173 5.58 -14.40 16.98
C ASN A 173 5.63 -13.81 18.39
N TYR A 174 6.34 -14.47 19.32
CA TYR A 174 6.35 -14.04 20.72
C TYR A 174 7.73 -14.10 21.36
N GLY A 175 7.97 -13.16 22.26
CA GLY A 175 9.30 -12.81 22.72
C GLY A 175 9.49 -12.89 24.22
N GLY A 176 8.46 -13.08 25.04
CA GLY A 176 8.57 -13.06 26.50
C GLY A 176 9.07 -14.37 27.14
N TRP A 177 8.67 -14.65 28.39
CA TRP A 177 9.20 -15.79 29.16
C TRP A 177 8.85 -17.12 28.50
N ILE A 178 9.85 -17.97 28.30
CA ILE A 178 9.70 -19.19 27.50
C ILE A 178 8.80 -20.17 28.24
N VAL A 179 7.88 -20.81 27.52
CA VAL A 179 7.14 -21.97 28.02
C VAL A 179 7.58 -23.21 27.26
N THR A 180 8.11 -24.22 27.94
CA THR A 180 8.44 -25.53 27.37
C THR A 180 7.80 -26.64 28.18
N GLY A 181 7.41 -27.74 27.56
CA GLY A 181 6.91 -28.90 28.28
C GLY A 181 6.21 -29.89 27.37
N THR A 182 5.11 -30.45 27.86
CA THR A 182 4.32 -31.44 27.13
C THR A 182 2.84 -31.07 27.12
N TRP A 183 2.16 -31.45 26.05
CA TRP A 183 0.71 -31.47 25.98
C TRP A 183 0.22 -32.90 25.75
N LYS A 184 -0.98 -33.20 26.23
CA LYS A 184 -1.70 -34.46 25.95
C LYS A 184 -3.13 -34.14 25.56
N ALA A 185 -3.60 -34.68 24.45
CA ALA A 185 -4.94 -34.48 23.94
C ALA A 185 -5.75 -35.77 24.02
N ASP A 186 -7.00 -35.70 24.49
CA ASP A 186 -7.87 -36.87 24.58
C ASP A 186 -8.06 -37.51 23.19
N GLY A 187 -7.65 -38.77 23.06
CA GLY A 187 -7.75 -39.55 21.82
C GLY A 187 -6.87 -39.07 20.64
N SER A 188 -6.09 -37.99 20.81
CA SER A 188 -5.33 -37.35 19.71
C SER A 188 -3.81 -37.35 19.93
N GLY A 189 -3.33 -37.99 20.99
CA GLY A 189 -1.90 -38.20 21.27
C GLY A 189 -1.30 -37.24 22.30
N GLU A 190 0.03 -37.26 22.40
CA GLU A 190 0.81 -36.38 23.25
C GLU A 190 2.02 -35.84 22.47
N GLY A 191 2.55 -34.68 22.88
CA GLY A 191 3.65 -34.05 22.18
C GLY A 191 4.33 -32.94 22.96
N GLN A 192 5.31 -32.31 22.32
CA GLN A 192 6.06 -31.20 22.90
C GLN A 192 5.23 -29.90 22.87
N LEU A 193 5.24 -29.21 24.00
CA LEU A 193 4.69 -27.88 24.19
C LEU A 193 5.81 -26.86 24.07
N SER A 194 5.59 -25.84 23.24
CA SER A 194 6.48 -24.66 23.15
C SER A 194 5.63 -23.40 23.16
N GLY A 195 6.11 -22.32 23.77
CA GLY A 195 5.29 -21.13 23.95
C GLY A 195 6.02 -19.97 24.61
N ALA A 196 5.29 -18.91 24.94
CA ALA A 196 5.81 -17.78 25.69
C ALA A 196 4.72 -17.04 26.49
N PHE A 197 5.13 -16.38 27.57
CA PHE A 197 4.35 -15.35 28.29
C PHE A 197 4.88 -13.96 27.94
N ASN A 198 4.04 -13.09 27.37
CA ASN A 198 4.40 -11.69 27.14
C ASN A 198 3.71 -10.81 28.18
N ALA A 199 4.39 -9.75 28.64
CA ALA A 199 3.75 -8.72 29.47
C ALA A 199 2.58 -8.12 28.68
N ALA A 200 1.38 -8.17 29.23
CA ALA A 200 0.20 -7.65 28.55
C ALA A 200 0.17 -6.14 28.63
N THR A 201 -0.43 -5.51 27.62
CA THR A 201 -0.72 -4.09 27.66
C THR A 201 -1.75 -3.82 28.76
N ALA A 202 -1.43 -2.93 29.69
CA ALA A 202 -2.32 -2.47 30.74
C ALA A 202 -2.32 -0.94 30.82
N VAL A 203 -3.38 -0.36 31.38
CA VAL A 203 -3.49 1.09 31.55
C VAL A 203 -2.41 1.56 32.52
N GLY A 204 -1.59 2.53 32.11
CA GLY A 204 -0.49 3.06 32.92
C GLY A 204 0.72 2.16 33.04
N ALA A 205 0.81 1.09 32.23
CA ALA A 205 1.96 0.19 32.24
C ALA A 205 2.36 -0.27 30.83
N TRP A 206 3.65 -0.56 30.67
CA TRP A 206 4.19 -1.09 29.42
C TRP A 206 3.91 -2.59 29.27
N GLY A 207 3.42 -2.98 28.09
CA GLY A 207 3.33 -4.36 27.63
C GLY A 207 4.10 -4.57 26.32
N GLY A 208 4.33 -5.83 25.96
CA GLY A 208 4.97 -6.20 24.69
C GLY A 208 3.94 -6.66 23.65
N GLU A 209 4.10 -6.19 22.41
CA GLU A 209 3.44 -6.72 21.22
C GLU A 209 4.42 -7.56 20.40
N SER A 210 3.92 -8.64 19.78
CA SER A 210 4.72 -9.57 18.99
C SER A 210 5.88 -10.14 19.82
N THR A 211 7.11 -10.12 19.30
CA THR A 211 8.31 -10.61 19.96
C THR A 211 9.02 -9.57 20.83
N CYS A 212 8.33 -8.49 21.22
CA CYS A 212 8.91 -7.46 22.06
C CYS A 212 8.97 -7.91 23.53
N THR A 213 10.09 -7.61 24.18
CA THR A 213 10.28 -7.73 25.62
C THR A 213 10.62 -6.37 26.21
N VAL A 214 10.05 -6.11 27.38
CA VAL A 214 10.24 -4.86 28.11
C VAL A 214 10.63 -5.15 29.55
N ALA A 215 11.56 -4.37 30.09
CA ALA A 215 11.96 -4.43 31.49
C ALA A 215 12.19 -3.02 32.03
N ALA A 216 11.68 -2.74 33.22
CA ALA A 216 11.93 -1.47 33.90
C ALA A 216 13.40 -1.41 34.33
N GLY A 217 14.03 -0.26 34.14
CA GLY A 217 15.38 0.02 34.59
C GLY A 217 15.50 1.43 35.17
N THR A 218 16.52 1.65 36.01
CA THR A 218 16.79 2.98 36.59
C THR A 218 17.12 4.04 35.55
N ALA A 219 17.60 3.62 34.38
CA ALA A 219 17.95 4.48 33.28
C ALA A 219 16.83 4.60 32.23
N GLY A 220 15.62 4.06 32.45
CA GLY A 220 14.52 4.01 31.49
C GLY A 220 14.01 2.59 31.23
N LEU A 221 13.13 2.44 30.25
CA LEU A 221 12.56 1.15 29.84
C LEU A 221 13.51 0.44 28.88
N ALA A 222 14.07 -0.70 29.29
CA ALA A 222 14.83 -1.56 28.40
C ALA A 222 13.88 -2.28 27.44
N VAL A 223 14.10 -2.11 26.15
CA VAL A 223 13.29 -2.68 25.06
C VAL A 223 14.17 -3.62 24.24
N LEU A 224 13.69 -4.85 24.04
CA LEU A 224 14.30 -5.83 23.13
C LEU A 224 13.25 -6.30 22.14
N CYS A 225 13.45 -5.91 20.87
CA CYS A 225 12.66 -6.32 19.72
C CYS A 225 13.34 -7.51 19.04
N ARG A 226 12.77 -8.71 19.12
CA ARG A 226 13.38 -9.92 18.52
C ARG A 226 12.84 -10.14 17.13
N LEU A 227 13.39 -9.41 16.16
CA LEU A 227 12.98 -9.56 14.76
C LEU A 227 13.63 -10.81 14.16
N SER A 228 13.16 -11.21 12.97
CA SER A 228 13.71 -12.38 12.29
C SER A 228 15.19 -12.13 11.96
N PRO A 229 16.11 -13.10 12.15
CA PRO A 229 17.49 -12.99 11.68
C PRO A 229 17.63 -13.24 10.17
N LYS A 230 16.51 -13.51 9.49
CA LYS A 230 16.40 -13.66 8.04
C LYS A 230 15.34 -12.71 7.51
N ARG A 231 15.50 -12.25 6.28
CA ARG A 231 14.47 -11.47 5.60
C ARG A 231 13.14 -12.24 5.55
N VAL A 232 12.07 -11.55 5.89
CA VAL A 232 10.68 -12.03 5.87
C VAL A 232 9.81 -11.05 5.10
N SER A 233 8.58 -11.44 4.76
CA SER A 233 7.59 -10.51 4.21
C SER A 233 7.29 -9.40 5.21
N ALA A 234 7.26 -8.18 4.70
CA ALA A 234 6.80 -7.00 5.41
C ALA A 234 5.25 -7.03 5.56
N PRO A 235 4.66 -6.46 6.64
CA PRO A 235 5.33 -5.89 7.81
C PRO A 235 5.81 -6.95 8.80
N HIS A 236 6.96 -6.69 9.42
CA HIS A 236 7.50 -7.49 10.51
C HIS A 236 7.97 -6.59 11.64
N GLY A 237 7.23 -6.59 12.74
CA GLY A 237 7.43 -5.63 13.83
C GLY A 237 7.38 -6.25 15.22
N ALA A 238 8.01 -5.55 16.17
CA ALA A 238 7.95 -5.83 17.59
C ALA A 238 7.96 -4.49 18.36
N ARG A 239 6.97 -4.29 19.24
CA ARG A 239 6.72 -2.99 19.86
C ARG A 239 6.39 -3.12 21.35
N ALA A 240 6.91 -2.19 22.15
CA ALA A 240 6.44 -1.93 23.50
C ALA A 240 5.23 -1.00 23.41
N ILE A 241 4.13 -1.30 24.10
CA ILE A 241 2.91 -0.50 24.08
C ILE A 241 2.62 0.01 25.49
N TYR A 242 2.37 1.31 25.60
CA TYR A 242 1.89 1.98 26.80
C TYR A 242 0.48 2.50 26.57
N THR A 243 -0.51 1.94 27.28
CA THR A 243 -1.87 2.48 27.27
C THR A 243 -1.95 3.63 28.25
N LEU A 244 -2.32 4.82 27.78
CA LEU A 244 -2.32 6.02 28.58
C LEU A 244 -3.43 5.96 29.66
N PRO A 245 -3.16 6.34 30.92
CA PRO A 245 -4.18 6.42 31.97
C PRO A 245 -5.34 7.37 31.62
N LYS A 246 -5.03 8.40 30.83
CA LYS A 246 -5.96 9.39 30.31
C LYS A 246 -5.57 9.69 28.86
N PRO A 247 -6.53 9.87 27.95
CA PRO A 247 -6.22 10.28 26.59
C PRO A 247 -5.40 11.59 26.57
N LEU A 248 -4.41 11.63 25.68
CA LEU A 248 -3.53 12.78 25.45
C LEU A 248 -4.12 13.66 24.34
N ASP A 249 -4.25 14.96 24.61
CA ASP A 249 -4.58 15.98 23.59
C ASP A 249 -3.29 16.60 23.05
N GLY A 250 -2.88 16.16 21.86
CA GLY A 250 -1.68 16.61 21.16
C GLY A 250 -1.88 17.87 20.31
N ARG A 251 -3.08 18.44 20.20
CA ARG A 251 -3.37 19.55 19.26
C ARG A 251 -2.55 20.82 19.50
N GLY A 252 -2.04 21.03 20.71
CA GLY A 252 -1.17 22.17 21.07
C GLY A 252 0.32 21.98 20.75
N SER A 253 0.70 20.83 20.19
CA SER A 253 2.10 20.44 19.96
C SER A 253 2.40 20.25 18.46
N ALA A 254 3.68 20.39 18.07
CA ALA A 254 4.10 20.09 16.70
C ALA A 254 4.28 18.58 16.43
N GLY A 255 4.34 17.76 17.48
CA GLY A 255 4.63 16.33 17.40
C GLY A 255 5.11 15.76 18.74
N LEU A 256 5.90 14.70 18.66
CA LEU A 256 6.52 14.02 19.80
C LEU A 256 8.05 14.06 19.71
N ARG A 257 8.71 14.20 20.86
CA ARG A 257 10.15 14.00 21.00
C ARG A 257 10.40 12.63 21.61
N LEU A 258 11.12 11.80 20.87
CA LEU A 258 11.52 10.46 21.29
C LEU A 258 12.98 10.49 21.77
N VAL A 259 13.21 10.17 23.04
CA VAL A 259 14.57 10.06 23.60
C VAL A 259 14.91 8.60 23.88
N VAL A 260 15.90 8.09 23.16
CA VAL A 260 16.33 6.69 23.22
C VAL A 260 17.85 6.59 23.29
N ASP A 261 18.32 5.53 23.93
CA ASP A 261 19.73 5.15 24.02
C ASP A 261 19.90 3.70 23.57
N GLY A 262 21.05 3.34 23.03
CA GLY A 262 21.30 1.96 22.63
C GLY A 262 22.56 1.79 21.82
N PRO A 263 23.04 0.53 21.68
CA PRO A 263 24.20 0.24 20.86
C PRO A 263 23.99 0.71 19.43
N ARG A 264 25.05 1.22 18.80
CA ARG A 264 24.99 1.67 17.40
C ARG A 264 24.52 0.51 16.52
N ARG A 265 23.54 0.79 15.67
CA ARG A 265 23.12 -0.09 14.58
C ARG A 265 22.83 0.71 13.33
N ASP A 266 23.45 0.29 12.24
CA ASP A 266 23.15 0.80 10.91
C ASP A 266 22.07 -0.11 10.30
N GLY A 267 20.96 0.44 9.80
CA GLY A 267 19.84 -0.35 9.29
C GLY A 267 18.56 -0.12 10.09
N PRO A 268 18.32 -0.91 11.16
CA PRO A 268 17.08 -0.85 11.90
C PRO A 268 16.98 0.45 12.71
N THR A 269 15.83 1.10 12.60
CA THR A 269 15.48 2.30 13.35
C THR A 269 14.43 2.00 14.42
N VAL A 270 14.26 2.93 15.36
CA VAL A 270 13.15 2.89 16.30
C VAL A 270 11.89 3.41 15.60
N THR A 271 10.80 2.64 15.67
CA THR A 271 9.44 3.07 15.31
C THR A 271 8.78 3.74 16.52
N LEU A 272 8.08 4.85 16.27
CA LEU A 272 7.12 5.45 17.20
C LEU A 272 5.72 5.32 16.60
N ALA A 273 4.75 4.88 17.39
CA ALA A 273 3.35 4.84 16.98
C ALA A 273 2.45 5.42 18.07
N VAL A 274 1.31 5.95 17.65
CA VAL A 274 0.24 6.46 18.52
C VAL A 274 -1.08 5.78 18.16
N ARG A 275 -1.92 5.58 19.16
CA ARG A 275 -3.27 5.02 18.99
C ARG A 275 -4.30 6.09 19.28
N GLU A 276 -5.29 6.22 18.42
CA GLU A 276 -6.46 7.09 18.62
C GLU A 276 -7.43 6.51 19.66
N ALA A 277 -8.50 7.23 19.95
CA ALA A 277 -9.53 6.79 20.89
C ALA A 277 -10.40 5.64 20.36
N ASP A 278 -10.62 5.59 19.04
CA ASP A 278 -11.30 4.51 18.31
C ASP A 278 -10.47 3.20 18.23
N GLY A 279 -9.15 3.30 18.44
CA GLY A 279 -8.21 2.18 18.41
C GLY A 279 -7.35 2.08 17.15
N SER A 280 -7.52 2.99 16.19
CA SER A 280 -6.69 3.13 15.00
C SER A 280 -5.26 3.52 15.36
N TRP A 281 -4.28 2.97 14.63
CA TRP A 281 -2.86 3.17 14.88
C TRP A 281 -2.21 3.96 13.75
N TRP A 282 -1.35 4.89 14.16
CA TRP A 282 -0.50 5.68 13.27
C TRP A 282 0.95 5.51 13.67
N SER A 283 1.85 5.28 12.72
CA SER A 283 3.27 5.05 13.00
C SER A 283 4.20 5.87 12.12
N CYS A 284 5.35 6.19 12.70
CA CYS A 284 6.53 6.70 12.04
C CYS A 284 7.66 5.68 12.25
N VAL A 285 7.87 4.79 11.26
CA VAL A 285 9.07 3.95 11.20
C VAL A 285 10.24 4.85 10.81
N GLY A 286 11.36 4.75 11.51
CA GLY A 286 12.43 5.74 11.41
C GLY A 286 12.26 6.91 12.38
N ALA A 287 11.42 6.80 13.41
CA ALA A 287 11.25 7.85 14.41
C ALA A 287 12.52 8.14 15.23
N GLY A 288 13.45 7.19 15.36
CA GLY A 288 14.67 7.39 16.14
C GLY A 288 15.85 6.53 15.71
N LEU A 289 17.05 7.08 15.90
CA LEU A 289 18.31 6.43 15.54
C LEU A 289 18.95 5.69 16.71
N LEU A 290 19.50 4.50 16.43
CA LEU A 290 20.35 3.77 17.38
C LEU A 290 21.81 4.11 17.09
N SER A 291 22.31 5.20 17.69
CA SER A 291 23.62 5.78 17.33
C SER A 291 24.78 5.41 18.27
N GLY A 292 24.55 4.62 19.33
CA GLY A 292 25.56 4.34 20.36
C GLY A 292 25.61 5.36 21.50
N ARG A 293 24.61 6.25 21.60
CA ARG A 293 24.46 7.30 22.61
C ARG A 293 22.99 7.69 22.75
N ASP A 294 22.69 8.47 23.79
CA ASP A 294 21.43 9.20 23.91
C ASP A 294 21.15 10.01 22.64
N THR A 295 20.02 9.74 22.01
CA THR A 295 19.50 10.51 20.88
C THR A 295 18.17 11.12 21.26
N SER A 296 17.96 12.36 20.81
CA SER A 296 16.69 13.08 20.93
C SER A 296 16.18 13.34 19.53
N ASN A 297 15.10 12.67 19.15
CA ASN A 297 14.57 12.67 17.79
C ASN A 297 13.20 13.33 17.79
N GLU A 298 13.01 14.30 16.90
CA GLU A 298 11.74 15.01 16.75
C GLU A 298 10.90 14.34 15.65
N VAL A 299 9.72 13.88 16.03
CA VAL A 299 8.75 13.22 15.16
C VAL A 299 7.53 14.13 15.06
N ARG A 300 7.38 14.80 13.92
CA ARG A 300 6.27 15.73 13.69
C ARG A 300 4.98 14.95 13.47
N TRP A 301 3.82 15.53 13.78
CA TRP A 301 2.53 14.89 13.46
C TRP A 301 2.42 14.54 11.97
N SER A 302 2.90 15.44 11.10
CA SER A 302 2.99 15.24 9.66
C SER A 302 3.89 14.07 9.20
N ASP A 303 4.64 13.43 10.11
CA ASP A 303 5.51 12.28 9.82
C ASP A 303 4.79 10.95 10.09
N PHE A 304 3.71 10.97 10.87
CA PHE A 304 2.92 9.78 11.13
C PHE A 304 2.17 9.37 9.87
N ARG A 305 2.14 8.07 9.63
CA ARG A 305 1.39 7.44 8.55
C ARG A 305 0.52 6.36 9.14
N ARG A 306 -0.54 5.99 8.43
CA ARG A 306 -1.50 5.03 8.95
C ARG A 306 -0.85 3.64 9.06
N ALA A 307 -0.94 3.02 10.24
CA ALA A 307 -0.45 1.67 10.49
C ALA A 307 -1.61 0.66 10.44
N GLY A 308 -2.19 0.50 9.26
CA GLY A 308 -3.36 -0.36 9.04
C GLY A 308 -4.55 0.40 8.45
N PHE A 309 -5.75 0.12 8.94
CA PHE A 309 -6.97 0.83 8.55
C PHE A 309 -7.36 1.79 9.67
N ASP A 310 -7.91 2.91 9.23
CA ASP A 310 -8.48 4.00 10.01
C ASP A 310 -9.69 4.48 9.20
N GLU A 311 -10.78 4.82 9.89
CA GLU A 311 -12.03 5.28 9.31
C GLU A 311 -11.90 6.55 8.48
N ASP A 312 -10.85 7.33 8.71
CA ASP A 312 -10.84 8.71 8.27
C ASP A 312 -9.52 9.26 7.70
N TYR A 313 -8.43 8.48 7.61
CA TYR A 313 -7.17 8.92 6.96
C TYR A 313 -6.59 10.22 7.57
N ALA A 314 -6.95 10.58 8.78
CA ALA A 314 -6.40 11.74 9.45
C ALA A 314 -6.15 11.44 10.93
N LEU A 315 -4.92 11.67 11.39
CA LEU A 315 -4.59 11.46 12.80
C LEU A 315 -5.41 12.40 13.71
N ASP A 316 -6.34 11.86 14.50
CA ASP A 316 -7.05 12.55 15.58
C ASP A 316 -6.14 12.72 16.80
N ARG A 317 -5.47 13.87 16.81
CA ARG A 317 -4.59 14.31 17.90
C ARG A 317 -5.34 14.68 19.19
N SER A 318 -6.67 14.76 19.19
CA SER A 318 -7.42 15.28 20.33
C SER A 318 -7.56 14.29 21.50
N ALA A 319 -7.41 12.99 21.22
CA ALA A 319 -7.62 11.93 22.21
C ALA A 319 -6.76 10.69 21.92
N LEU A 320 -5.44 10.82 21.98
CA LEU A 320 -4.53 9.68 21.82
C LEU A 320 -4.61 8.76 23.05
N SER A 321 -4.91 7.49 22.85
CA SER A 321 -5.16 6.50 23.91
C SER A 321 -3.95 5.61 24.25
N ALA A 322 -2.96 5.53 23.36
CA ALA A 322 -1.73 4.77 23.61
C ALA A 322 -0.55 5.29 22.78
N ILE A 323 0.65 4.93 23.24
CA ILE A 323 1.91 5.13 22.54
C ILE A 323 2.59 3.77 22.41
N ALA A 324 3.21 3.48 21.27
CA ALA A 324 4.05 2.32 21.08
C ALA A 324 5.44 2.71 20.59
N VAL A 325 6.47 2.02 21.07
CA VAL A 325 7.87 2.22 20.67
C VAL A 325 8.49 0.86 20.39
N GLY A 326 9.14 0.69 19.25
CA GLY A 326 9.64 -0.62 18.83
C GLY A 326 10.53 -0.56 17.60
N CYS A 327 10.57 -1.64 16.85
CA CYS A 327 11.19 -1.71 15.54
C CYS A 327 10.26 -2.46 14.58
N ASP A 328 10.07 -1.90 13.38
CA ASP A 328 9.47 -2.61 12.25
C ASP A 328 10.52 -2.71 11.15
N ASP A 329 10.96 -3.93 10.87
CA ASP A 329 12.00 -4.20 9.89
C ASP A 329 11.85 -5.65 9.39
N SER A 330 11.64 -5.78 8.08
CA SER A 330 11.47 -7.06 7.40
C SER A 330 12.78 -7.61 6.81
N SER A 331 13.88 -6.86 6.86
CA SER A 331 15.15 -7.15 6.19
C SER A 331 16.00 -8.23 6.87
N GLY A 332 15.60 -8.68 8.07
CA GLY A 332 16.28 -9.77 8.77
C GLY A 332 17.32 -9.32 9.80
N VAL A 333 17.04 -8.23 10.53
CA VAL A 333 17.99 -7.58 11.48
C VAL A 333 18.20 -8.30 12.81
N GLY A 334 17.43 -9.37 13.09
CA GLY A 334 17.52 -10.11 14.35
C GLY A 334 17.12 -9.28 15.58
N ASP A 335 17.75 -9.56 16.72
CA ASP A 335 17.50 -8.86 17.98
C ASP A 335 17.95 -7.41 17.93
N VAL A 336 17.05 -6.44 18.15
CA VAL A 336 17.35 -5.01 18.32
C VAL A 336 17.10 -4.62 19.78
N ARG A 337 18.12 -4.02 20.42
CA ARG A 337 18.08 -3.63 21.85
C ARG A 337 18.25 -2.12 21.97
N PHE A 338 17.45 -1.48 22.81
CA PHE A 338 17.60 -0.07 23.18
C PHE A 338 16.91 0.22 24.52
N THR A 339 17.14 1.41 25.06
CA THR A 339 16.49 1.94 26.25
C THR A 339 15.66 3.15 25.85
N LEU A 340 14.36 3.08 26.05
CA LEU A 340 13.49 4.25 25.97
C LEU A 340 13.65 5.06 27.24
N LYS A 341 14.01 6.34 27.12
CA LYS A 341 14.16 7.26 28.27
C LYS A 341 12.87 8.00 28.54
N ARG A 342 12.32 8.65 27.51
CA ARG A 342 11.13 9.50 27.62
C ARG A 342 10.48 9.77 26.26
N VAL A 343 9.21 10.13 26.33
CA VAL A 343 8.43 10.71 25.22
C VAL A 343 7.86 12.04 25.70
N GLU A 344 8.10 13.11 24.96
CA GLU A 344 7.69 14.47 25.31
C GLU A 344 6.85 15.08 24.18
N LEU A 345 5.94 16.01 24.50
CA LEU A 345 5.31 16.83 23.48
C LEU A 345 6.34 17.83 22.93
N LEU A 346 6.45 17.92 21.60
CA LEU A 346 7.23 18.98 20.97
C LEU A 346 6.55 20.32 21.19
N ASP A 347 7.37 21.34 21.40
CA ASP A 347 6.88 22.71 21.46
C ASP A 347 6.10 23.02 20.17
N GLY A 348 4.91 23.60 20.32
CA GLY A 348 4.17 24.09 19.17
C GLY A 348 5.00 25.15 18.47
N GLU A 349 5.40 24.92 17.23
CA GLU A 349 5.89 26.02 16.40
C GLU A 349 4.73 27.01 16.30
N ALA A 350 4.94 28.26 16.73
CA ALA A 350 4.06 29.37 16.35
C ALA A 350 4.17 29.49 14.83
N THR A 351 3.36 28.71 14.13
CA THR A 351 3.27 28.77 12.68
C THR A 351 2.68 30.12 12.40
N ILE A 352 3.52 31.03 11.90
CA ILE A 352 3.03 32.21 11.20
C ILE A 352 2.15 31.64 10.11
N GLN A 353 0.83 31.72 10.29
CA GLN A 353 -0.13 31.32 9.29
C GLN A 353 -0.06 32.37 8.17
N VAL A 354 0.99 32.26 7.35
CA VAL A 354 0.97 32.83 6.01
C VAL A 354 -0.24 32.17 5.36
N VAL A 355 -1.21 32.98 4.96
CA VAL A 355 -2.41 32.51 4.26
C VAL A 355 -1.92 31.76 3.01
N PRO A 356 -2.05 30.42 2.94
CA PRO A 356 -1.58 29.67 1.80
C PRO A 356 -2.17 30.21 0.50
N GLN A 357 -1.31 30.38 -0.49
CA GLN A 357 -1.68 30.87 -1.80
C GLN A 357 -1.33 29.83 -2.85
N VAL A 358 -2.27 29.57 -3.77
CA VAL A 358 -2.05 28.72 -4.95
C VAL A 358 -2.11 29.60 -6.19
N THR A 359 -1.03 29.65 -6.97
CA THR A 359 -0.93 30.50 -8.16
C THR A 359 -0.89 29.65 -9.42
N VAL A 360 -1.82 29.90 -10.34
CA VAL A 360 -1.88 29.29 -11.68
C VAL A 360 -1.36 30.30 -12.70
N SER A 361 -0.39 29.90 -13.50
CA SER A 361 0.18 30.74 -14.56
C SER A 361 -0.60 30.65 -15.89
N GLU A 362 -0.31 31.55 -16.83
CA GLU A 362 -0.76 31.45 -18.23
C GLU A 362 0.09 30.49 -19.09
N THR A 363 1.00 29.74 -18.46
CA THR A 363 2.02 28.96 -19.15
C THR A 363 1.66 27.48 -19.10
N VAL A 364 1.68 26.83 -20.26
CA VAL A 364 1.55 25.36 -20.33
C VAL A 364 2.83 24.71 -19.85
N GLU A 365 2.70 23.69 -19.01
CA GLU A 365 3.83 22.89 -18.54
C GLU A 365 3.89 21.56 -19.29
N SER A 366 4.97 21.34 -20.02
CA SER A 366 5.30 20.09 -20.69
C SER A 366 6.47 19.41 -19.97
N ILE A 367 6.29 18.15 -19.57
CA ILE A 367 7.39 17.33 -19.07
C ILE A 367 7.68 16.28 -20.13
N GLU A 368 8.89 16.31 -20.68
CA GLU A 368 9.33 15.36 -21.69
C GLU A 368 8.43 15.25 -22.93
N GLY A 369 7.80 16.37 -23.29
CA GLY A 369 6.87 16.46 -24.41
C GLY A 369 5.44 16.12 -24.04
N THR A 370 5.17 15.67 -22.82
CA THR A 370 3.82 15.47 -22.30
C THR A 370 3.33 16.74 -21.62
N ASP A 371 2.48 17.46 -22.34
CA ASP A 371 1.86 18.70 -21.86
C ASP A 371 0.42 18.52 -21.39
N ARG A 372 -0.11 17.29 -21.36
CA ARG A 372 -1.47 16.98 -20.89
C ARG A 372 -1.43 16.07 -19.68
N ILE A 373 -2.43 16.18 -18.81
CA ILE A 373 -2.67 15.12 -17.82
C ILE A 373 -3.10 13.88 -18.62
N PRO A 374 -2.40 12.74 -18.49
CA PRO A 374 -2.73 11.53 -19.23
C PRO A 374 -4.20 11.16 -18.94
N PRO A 375 -5.06 11.04 -19.96
CA PRO A 375 -6.46 10.72 -19.74
C PRO A 375 -6.63 9.38 -19.04
N GLY A 376 -5.65 8.49 -19.16
CA GLY A 376 -5.69 7.19 -18.52
C GLY A 376 -5.49 7.18 -17.01
N LEU A 377 -5.06 8.29 -16.37
CA LEU A 377 -5.05 8.39 -14.91
C LEU A 377 -6.44 8.28 -14.29
N PHE A 378 -7.49 8.48 -15.08
CA PHE A 378 -8.88 8.38 -14.65
C PHE A 378 -9.49 7.05 -15.07
N GLY A 379 -8.68 6.02 -15.30
CA GLY A 379 -9.15 4.78 -15.91
C GLY A 379 -10.01 3.90 -15.01
N MET A 380 -10.59 2.87 -15.61
CA MET A 380 -11.49 1.93 -14.95
C MET A 380 -11.21 0.49 -15.37
N HIS A 381 -11.30 -0.44 -14.41
CA HIS A 381 -11.25 -1.88 -14.66
C HIS A 381 -12.67 -2.43 -14.86
N ASP A 382 -12.98 -2.85 -16.08
CA ASP A 382 -14.23 -3.50 -16.50
C ASP A 382 -14.12 -5.03 -16.42
N VAL A 383 -14.52 -5.59 -15.28
CA VAL A 383 -14.73 -7.05 -15.10
C VAL A 383 -16.07 -7.46 -15.72
N ARG A 384 -16.05 -7.50 -17.06
CA ARG A 384 -17.18 -7.91 -17.91
C ARG A 384 -17.96 -9.10 -17.32
N GLY A 385 -19.28 -8.95 -17.12
CA GLY A 385 -20.20 -10.10 -17.10
C GLY A 385 -20.73 -10.62 -15.76
N LYS A 386 -20.68 -9.88 -14.65
CA LYS A 386 -21.35 -10.29 -13.40
C LYS A 386 -22.42 -9.35 -12.85
N ALA A 387 -22.65 -8.21 -13.50
CA ALA A 387 -23.76 -7.33 -13.12
C ALA A 387 -25.11 -8.02 -13.41
N LYS A 388 -25.94 -8.16 -12.38
CA LYS A 388 -27.33 -8.58 -12.58
C LYS A 388 -28.08 -7.43 -13.31
N PRO A 389 -28.89 -7.72 -14.34
CA PRO A 389 -29.57 -6.70 -15.15
C PRO A 389 -30.43 -5.69 -14.37
N GLU A 390 -30.90 -6.11 -13.21
CA GLU A 390 -31.91 -5.44 -12.39
C GLU A 390 -31.32 -4.59 -11.24
N GLU A 391 -29.99 -4.56 -11.10
CA GLU A 391 -29.29 -3.86 -10.01
C GLU A 391 -28.31 -2.76 -10.48
N THR A 392 -28.25 -2.42 -11.77
CA THR A 392 -27.22 -1.48 -12.29
C THR A 392 -27.80 -0.26 -12.99
N ARG A 393 -27.23 0.92 -12.66
CA ARG A 393 -27.29 2.11 -13.53
C ARG A 393 -26.83 1.75 -14.94
N ASP A 394 -27.33 2.46 -15.96
CA ASP A 394 -26.85 2.29 -17.34
C ASP A 394 -25.33 2.51 -17.40
N PRO A 395 -24.53 1.47 -17.71
CA PRO A 395 -23.07 1.57 -17.72
C PRO A 395 -22.57 2.57 -18.78
N ILE A 396 -23.29 2.76 -19.89
CA ILE A 396 -22.91 3.73 -20.91
C ILE A 396 -23.12 5.15 -20.36
N ALA A 397 -24.27 5.43 -19.75
CA ALA A 397 -24.52 6.72 -19.13
C ALA A 397 -23.51 7.03 -18.01
N TYR A 398 -23.18 6.04 -17.18
CA TYR A 398 -22.18 6.21 -16.14
C TYR A 398 -20.78 6.48 -16.69
N LEU A 399 -20.33 5.69 -17.69
CA LEU A 399 -19.05 5.92 -18.34
C LEU A 399 -19.00 7.30 -19.01
N LYS A 400 -20.10 7.80 -19.57
CA LYS A 400 -20.19 9.18 -20.07
C LYS A 400 -20.11 10.24 -18.97
N GLN A 401 -20.51 9.92 -17.74
CA GLN A 401 -20.41 10.82 -16.60
C GLN A 401 -18.96 10.95 -16.13
N ILE A 402 -18.29 9.82 -15.87
CA ILE A 402 -16.93 9.81 -15.30
C ILE A 402 -15.82 9.83 -16.37
N ARG A 403 -16.15 9.47 -17.61
CA ARG A 403 -15.35 9.56 -18.84
C ARG A 403 -13.95 8.94 -18.75
N PRO A 404 -13.72 7.74 -18.18
CA PRO A 404 -12.44 7.34 -17.61
C PRO A 404 -11.16 7.47 -18.47
N GLY A 405 -11.24 7.55 -19.80
CA GLY A 405 -10.10 7.79 -20.69
C GLY A 405 -9.13 6.62 -20.82
N PHE A 406 -9.24 5.61 -19.96
CA PHE A 406 -8.56 4.33 -20.03
C PHE A 406 -9.47 3.23 -19.51
N MET A 407 -9.44 2.08 -20.18
CA MET A 407 -10.23 0.94 -19.78
C MET A 407 -9.34 -0.28 -19.73
N ARG A 408 -9.48 -1.06 -18.67
CA ARG A 408 -8.93 -2.41 -18.63
C ARG A 408 -10.06 -3.42 -18.67
N SER A 409 -9.85 -4.53 -19.35
CA SER A 409 -10.69 -5.72 -19.19
C SER A 409 -9.83 -6.96 -18.97
N ILE A 410 -10.32 -7.90 -18.17
CA ILE A 410 -9.71 -9.22 -18.03
C ILE A 410 -10.47 -10.26 -18.86
N GLU A 411 -9.74 -11.07 -19.61
CA GLU A 411 -10.24 -12.27 -20.30
C GLU A 411 -9.70 -13.52 -19.58
N HIS A 412 -10.58 -14.22 -18.86
CA HIS A 412 -10.25 -15.50 -18.21
C HIS A 412 -10.12 -16.60 -19.27
N THR A 413 -8.89 -16.83 -19.73
CA THR A 413 -8.60 -17.72 -20.86
C THR A 413 -7.50 -18.70 -20.48
N GLY A 414 -7.63 -19.95 -20.93
CA GLY A 414 -6.53 -20.90 -20.86
C GLY A 414 -5.53 -20.60 -21.99
N PHE A 415 -4.24 -20.58 -21.68
CA PHE A 415 -3.16 -20.47 -22.67
C PHE A 415 -2.94 -21.76 -23.47
N GLY A 416 -3.94 -22.65 -23.57
CA GLY A 416 -3.79 -24.04 -24.07
C GLY A 416 -3.52 -24.19 -25.57
N GLY A 417 -3.17 -23.10 -26.27
CA GLY A 417 -3.05 -23.07 -27.73
C GLY A 417 -4.36 -23.42 -28.43
N VAL A 418 -4.37 -23.33 -29.75
CA VAL A 418 -5.37 -24.04 -30.56
C VAL A 418 -4.64 -25.21 -31.18
N LYS A 419 -5.33 -26.34 -31.32
CA LYS A 419 -4.81 -27.47 -32.08
C LYS A 419 -4.59 -26.99 -33.51
N ASP A 420 -3.34 -26.93 -33.94
CA ASP A 420 -2.89 -26.46 -35.26
C ASP A 420 -3.08 -24.95 -35.49
N PRO A 421 -2.31 -24.07 -34.81
CA PRO A 421 -2.37 -22.64 -35.09
C PRO A 421 -1.90 -22.36 -36.53
N PRO A 422 -2.45 -21.34 -37.21
CA PRO A 422 -1.94 -20.95 -38.51
C PRO A 422 -0.44 -20.63 -38.41
N ASP A 423 0.31 -20.98 -39.44
CA ASP A 423 1.68 -20.49 -39.59
C ASP A 423 1.70 -18.96 -39.72
N VAL A 424 2.87 -18.35 -39.60
CA VAL A 424 3.03 -16.88 -39.62
C VAL A 424 2.52 -16.29 -40.95
N ALA A 425 2.78 -16.95 -42.09
CA ALA A 425 2.35 -16.46 -43.40
C ALA A 425 0.81 -16.44 -43.53
N THR A 426 0.16 -17.52 -43.10
CA THR A 426 -1.30 -17.64 -43.06
C THR A 426 -1.91 -16.63 -42.10
N ALA A 427 -1.29 -16.43 -40.93
CA ALA A 427 -1.72 -15.44 -39.95
C ALA A 427 -1.65 -14.01 -40.50
N ILE A 428 -0.59 -13.65 -41.22
CA ILE A 428 -0.45 -12.34 -41.89
C ILE A 428 -1.55 -12.15 -42.93
N LYS A 429 -1.86 -13.18 -43.73
CA LYS A 429 -2.95 -13.13 -44.71
C LYS A 429 -4.30 -12.88 -44.03
N LEU A 430 -4.58 -13.58 -42.93
CA LEU A 430 -5.81 -13.39 -42.16
C LEU A 430 -5.88 -11.98 -41.54
N LEU A 431 -4.76 -11.43 -41.07
CA LEU A 431 -4.69 -10.08 -40.54
C LEU A 431 -4.98 -9.02 -41.62
N ALA A 432 -4.49 -9.22 -42.85
CA ALA A 432 -4.74 -8.28 -43.96
C ALA A 432 -6.22 -8.14 -44.31
N ASP A 433 -7.04 -9.16 -44.03
CA ASP A 433 -8.49 -9.10 -44.21
C ASP A 433 -9.22 -8.47 -43.02
N ARG A 434 -8.54 -8.20 -41.90
CA ARG A 434 -9.14 -7.68 -40.65
C ARG A 434 -9.89 -6.36 -40.84
N PRO A 435 -9.39 -5.33 -41.55
CA PRO A 435 -10.12 -4.07 -41.74
C PRO A 435 -11.49 -4.23 -42.42
N LYS A 436 -11.71 -5.35 -43.12
CA LYS A 436 -13.00 -5.67 -43.77
C LYS A 436 -14.03 -6.17 -42.75
N ALA A 437 -13.58 -6.81 -41.67
CA ALA A 437 -14.42 -7.29 -40.59
C ALA A 437 -14.76 -6.12 -39.64
N LYS A 438 -15.67 -5.24 -40.05
CA LYS A 438 -16.08 -4.09 -39.23
C LYS A 438 -16.75 -4.58 -37.94
N THR A 439 -16.26 -4.12 -36.79
CA THR A 439 -17.03 -4.19 -35.54
C THR A 439 -18.35 -3.43 -35.77
N ALA A 440 -19.46 -4.06 -35.39
CA ALA A 440 -20.78 -3.48 -35.54
C ALA A 440 -20.86 -2.16 -34.74
N ALA A 441 -21.55 -1.15 -35.27
CA ALA A 441 -21.63 0.18 -34.64
C ALA A 441 -22.31 0.12 -33.25
N ASP A 442 -23.16 -0.88 -33.08
CA ASP A 442 -24.00 -1.20 -31.95
C ASP A 442 -23.38 -2.26 -31.02
N ASP A 443 -22.13 -2.67 -31.23
CA ASP A 443 -21.43 -3.56 -30.28
C ASP A 443 -21.40 -2.90 -28.89
N PRO A 444 -21.98 -3.53 -27.85
CA PRO A 444 -22.08 -2.92 -26.54
C PRO A 444 -20.73 -2.60 -25.89
N ASN A 445 -19.67 -3.37 -26.19
CA ASN A 445 -18.33 -3.10 -25.68
C ASN A 445 -17.73 -1.88 -26.39
N TRP A 446 -17.88 -1.79 -27.72
CA TRP A 446 -17.46 -0.60 -28.46
C TRP A 446 -18.13 0.66 -27.92
N LEU A 447 -19.45 0.63 -27.71
CA LEU A 447 -20.20 1.76 -27.16
C LEU A 447 -19.72 2.15 -25.75
N ARG A 448 -19.33 1.18 -24.90
CA ARG A 448 -18.72 1.46 -23.60
C ARG A 448 -17.37 2.15 -23.74
N TYR A 449 -16.50 1.69 -24.66
CA TYR A 449 -15.20 2.32 -24.88
C TYR A 449 -15.30 3.74 -25.44
N VAL A 450 -16.29 3.99 -26.31
CA VAL A 450 -16.60 5.34 -26.79
C VAL A 450 -17.13 6.22 -25.66
N ALA A 451 -18.07 5.72 -24.85
CA ALA A 451 -18.59 6.42 -23.67
C ALA A 451 -17.49 6.76 -22.66
N ALA A 452 -16.53 5.87 -22.52
CA ALA A 452 -15.35 6.03 -21.68
C ALA A 452 -14.30 6.98 -22.26
N GLU A 453 -14.39 7.38 -23.53
CA GLU A 453 -13.33 8.11 -24.26
C GLU A 453 -11.98 7.36 -24.26
N ALA A 454 -12.02 6.03 -24.28
CA ALA A 454 -10.87 5.16 -24.05
C ALA A 454 -10.52 4.29 -25.28
N THR A 455 -11.08 4.57 -26.46
CA THR A 455 -10.92 3.72 -27.66
C THR A 455 -9.47 3.44 -28.05
N ASP A 456 -8.57 4.38 -27.75
CA ASP A 456 -7.14 4.26 -28.02
C ASP A 456 -6.31 3.86 -26.79
N ALA A 457 -6.95 3.61 -25.65
CA ALA A 457 -6.33 3.36 -24.35
C ALA A 457 -7.02 2.20 -23.62
N VAL A 458 -7.28 1.10 -24.34
CA VAL A 458 -7.79 -0.15 -23.76
C VAL A 458 -6.64 -1.15 -23.57
N VAL A 459 -6.53 -1.71 -22.37
CA VAL A 459 -5.62 -2.83 -22.05
C VAL A 459 -6.44 -4.09 -21.79
N ILE A 460 -6.12 -5.18 -22.48
CA ILE A 460 -6.74 -6.49 -22.28
C ILE A 460 -5.75 -7.37 -21.53
N GLY A 461 -6.08 -7.71 -20.28
CA GLY A 461 -5.32 -8.66 -19.48
C GLY A 461 -5.83 -10.08 -19.70
N HIS A 462 -4.92 -11.03 -19.86
CA HIS A 462 -5.27 -12.46 -19.87
C HIS A 462 -5.03 -13.06 -18.50
N SER A 463 -5.96 -13.86 -18.00
CA SER A 463 -5.83 -14.45 -16.66
C SER A 463 -6.21 -15.93 -16.65
N GLN A 464 -5.48 -16.73 -15.88
CA GLN A 464 -5.95 -18.05 -15.45
C GLN A 464 -6.66 -17.92 -14.10
N ASN A 465 -7.09 -19.03 -13.50
CA ASN A 465 -7.54 -18.97 -12.11
C ASN A 465 -6.35 -18.52 -11.23
N LEU A 466 -6.41 -17.27 -10.73
CA LEU A 466 -5.37 -16.64 -9.93
C LEU A 466 -4.96 -17.49 -8.71
N TRP A 467 -5.90 -18.22 -8.14
CA TRP A 467 -5.69 -19.05 -6.95
C TRP A 467 -5.22 -20.46 -7.26
N ALA A 468 -5.27 -20.87 -8.53
CA ALA A 468 -4.77 -22.16 -8.97
C ALA A 468 -3.26 -22.09 -9.20
N ARG A 469 -2.61 -23.23 -9.01
CA ARG A 469 -1.21 -23.43 -9.39
C ARG A 469 -1.05 -23.13 -10.89
N PRO A 470 -0.07 -22.31 -11.29
CA PRO A 470 0.08 -21.92 -12.69
C PRO A 470 0.46 -23.15 -13.53
N SER A 471 -0.18 -23.28 -14.69
CA SER A 471 -0.10 -24.48 -15.53
C SER A 471 1.33 -24.82 -16.00
N TRP A 472 2.21 -23.84 -16.16
CA TRP A 472 3.61 -24.06 -16.54
C TRP A 472 4.40 -24.90 -15.51
N MET A 473 4.03 -24.81 -14.22
CA MET A 473 4.68 -25.59 -13.15
C MET A 473 4.39 -27.10 -13.23
N ASP A 474 3.35 -27.48 -14.00
CA ASP A 474 2.93 -28.87 -14.18
C ASP A 474 3.25 -29.38 -15.60
N GLN A 475 3.23 -28.50 -16.60
CA GLN A 475 3.48 -28.86 -18.01
C GLN A 475 4.95 -28.77 -18.41
N GLY A 476 5.78 -28.13 -17.59
CA GLY A 476 7.12 -27.69 -17.99
C GLY A 476 7.06 -26.37 -18.75
N LEU A 477 8.04 -25.50 -18.49
CA LEU A 477 8.05 -24.13 -18.99
C LEU A 477 8.19 -24.06 -20.53
N ASP A 478 8.99 -24.94 -21.13
CA ASP A 478 9.25 -24.94 -22.58
C ASP A 478 7.98 -25.26 -23.39
N GLY A 479 7.30 -26.35 -23.04
CA GLY A 479 6.03 -26.73 -23.68
C GLY A 479 4.94 -25.68 -23.44
N PHE A 480 4.92 -25.08 -22.26
CA PHE A 480 4.01 -23.98 -21.96
C PHE A 480 4.29 -22.73 -22.80
N CYS A 481 5.56 -22.34 -22.96
CA CYS A 481 5.98 -21.23 -23.82
C CYS A 481 5.57 -21.45 -25.30
N ALA A 482 5.65 -22.68 -25.81
CA ALA A 482 5.17 -22.98 -27.16
C ALA A 482 3.65 -22.74 -27.30
N ASN A 483 2.87 -23.08 -26.28
CA ASN A 483 1.44 -22.80 -26.25
C ASN A 483 1.15 -21.30 -26.16
N ILE A 484 1.95 -20.54 -25.41
CA ILE A 484 1.88 -19.07 -25.32
C ILE A 484 2.15 -18.44 -26.69
N GLU A 485 3.20 -18.87 -27.39
CA GLU A 485 3.53 -18.38 -28.73
C GLU A 485 2.35 -18.59 -29.69
N SER A 486 1.80 -19.81 -29.72
CA SER A 486 0.60 -20.15 -30.50
C SER A 486 -0.59 -19.26 -30.14
N PHE A 487 -0.85 -19.05 -28.85
CA PHE A 487 -1.98 -18.25 -28.38
C PHE A 487 -1.85 -16.79 -28.83
N TYR A 488 -0.69 -16.17 -28.60
CA TYR A 488 -0.45 -14.78 -28.96
C TYR A 488 -0.40 -14.52 -30.46
N ARG A 489 0.01 -15.52 -31.25
CA ARG A 489 -0.12 -15.48 -32.72
C ARG A 489 -1.58 -15.30 -33.15
N GLN A 490 -2.52 -15.97 -32.49
CA GLN A 490 -3.94 -15.84 -32.83
C GLN A 490 -4.56 -14.55 -32.33
N ILE A 491 -4.14 -14.09 -31.15
CA ILE A 491 -4.53 -12.78 -30.65
C ILE A 491 -4.10 -11.71 -31.64
N ALA A 492 -2.88 -11.78 -32.17
CA ALA A 492 -2.36 -10.84 -33.17
C ALA A 492 -3.24 -10.74 -34.43
N ILE A 493 -3.77 -11.87 -34.94
CA ILE A 493 -4.68 -11.90 -36.11
C ILE A 493 -5.96 -11.08 -35.87
N LYS A 494 -6.48 -11.10 -34.63
CA LYS A 494 -7.74 -10.43 -34.25
C LYS A 494 -7.54 -9.00 -33.75
N SER A 495 -6.28 -8.61 -33.53
CA SER A 495 -5.90 -7.33 -32.96
C SER A 495 -6.06 -6.19 -33.96
N TRP A 496 -6.03 -4.97 -33.44
CA TRP A 496 -6.12 -3.75 -34.22
C TRP A 496 -4.94 -3.62 -35.19
N VAL A 497 -5.20 -2.96 -36.32
CA VAL A 497 -4.21 -2.51 -37.32
C VAL A 497 -4.60 -1.11 -37.80
N PRO A 498 -3.67 -0.33 -38.38
CA PRO A 498 -4.02 0.95 -39.01
C PRO A 498 -5.21 0.83 -39.97
N GLY A 499 -6.22 1.69 -39.78
CA GLY A 499 -7.48 1.67 -40.54
C GLY A 499 -8.62 0.86 -39.90
N ASP A 500 -8.37 0.08 -38.85
CA ASP A 500 -9.42 -0.65 -38.10
C ASP A 500 -9.99 0.22 -36.96
N GLU A 501 -10.71 1.30 -37.32
CA GLU A 501 -11.12 2.36 -36.37
C GLU A 501 -11.97 1.88 -35.18
N ARG A 502 -12.67 0.74 -35.33
CA ARG A 502 -13.60 0.21 -34.30
C ARG A 502 -13.07 -0.99 -33.54
N ASN A 503 -11.76 -1.21 -33.58
CA ASN A 503 -11.12 -2.28 -32.84
C ASN A 503 -10.19 -1.71 -31.77
N VAL A 504 -10.53 -1.95 -30.51
CA VAL A 504 -9.77 -1.46 -29.35
C VAL A 504 -8.65 -2.40 -28.92
N ARG A 505 -8.53 -3.58 -29.57
CA ARG A 505 -7.57 -4.64 -29.25
C ARG A 505 -6.14 -4.28 -29.66
N ARG A 506 -5.56 -3.26 -29.02
CA ARG A 506 -4.22 -2.72 -29.30
C ARG A 506 -3.18 -3.13 -28.27
N ARG A 507 -3.56 -3.11 -27.00
CA ARG A 507 -2.65 -3.37 -25.87
C ARG A 507 -3.09 -4.60 -25.11
N TYR A 508 -2.12 -5.46 -24.83
CA TYR A 508 -2.32 -6.67 -24.07
C TYR A 508 -1.35 -6.75 -22.91
N GLU A 509 -1.89 -7.00 -21.73
CA GLU A 509 -1.10 -7.37 -20.57
C GLU A 509 -0.87 -8.88 -20.61
N VAL A 510 0.39 -9.29 -20.63
CA VAL A 510 0.78 -10.69 -20.69
C VAL A 510 0.67 -11.30 -19.31
N TRP A 511 -0.46 -11.96 -19.04
CA TRP A 511 -0.78 -12.60 -17.76
C TRP A 511 -1.07 -11.61 -16.62
N ASN A 512 -2.25 -11.76 -16.01
CA ASN A 512 -2.67 -11.01 -14.83
C ASN A 512 -2.07 -11.56 -13.53
N GLU A 513 -1.40 -10.72 -12.75
CA GLU A 513 -0.87 -10.99 -11.41
C GLU A 513 0.01 -12.26 -11.28
N PRO A 514 1.05 -12.45 -12.11
CA PRO A 514 2.02 -13.53 -11.91
C PRO A 514 2.77 -13.42 -10.58
N PHE A 515 2.79 -12.26 -9.91
CA PHE A 515 3.31 -12.14 -8.55
C PHE A 515 2.54 -13.01 -7.54
N MET A 516 1.35 -13.49 -7.90
CA MET A 516 0.61 -14.44 -7.08
C MET A 516 1.13 -15.87 -7.16
N TRP A 517 2.04 -16.18 -8.09
CA TRP A 517 2.65 -17.52 -8.18
C TRP A 517 3.53 -17.86 -6.98
N GLY A 518 4.01 -16.85 -6.26
CA GLY A 518 4.81 -17.02 -5.05
C GLY A 518 4.15 -17.96 -4.02
N ARG A 519 2.82 -18.01 -3.96
CA ARG A 519 2.05 -18.93 -3.11
C ARG A 519 2.25 -20.43 -3.42
N HIS A 520 2.93 -20.76 -4.53
CA HIS A 520 3.15 -22.14 -5.00
C HIS A 520 4.63 -22.56 -4.98
N PHE A 521 5.53 -21.65 -4.59
CA PHE A 521 6.94 -21.94 -4.34
C PHE A 521 7.15 -22.25 -2.87
N ASN A 522 8.24 -22.98 -2.56
CA ASN A 522 8.71 -23.25 -1.20
C ASN A 522 7.64 -23.88 -0.28
N MET A 523 6.69 -24.63 -0.84
CA MET A 523 5.54 -25.22 -0.12
C MET A 523 5.92 -26.39 0.81
N GLY A 524 7.14 -26.92 0.71
CA GLY A 524 7.60 -28.06 1.50
C GLY A 524 6.62 -29.23 1.43
N GLU A 525 6.23 -29.76 2.58
CA GLU A 525 5.27 -30.88 2.73
C GLU A 525 3.85 -30.54 2.22
N ARG A 526 3.50 -29.26 2.06
CA ARG A 526 2.19 -28.84 1.51
C ARG A 526 2.13 -28.83 0.00
N ASN A 527 3.22 -29.17 -0.67
CA ASN A 527 3.19 -29.33 -2.11
C ASN A 527 2.17 -30.43 -2.48
N PRO A 528 1.25 -30.21 -3.44
CA PRO A 528 0.21 -31.19 -3.75
C PRO A 528 0.79 -32.54 -4.16
N ALA A 529 0.16 -33.64 -3.70
CA ALA A 529 0.61 -34.99 -4.01
C ALA A 529 0.72 -35.22 -5.53
N GLY A 530 1.83 -35.82 -5.96
CA GLY A 530 2.12 -36.08 -7.38
C GLY A 530 2.52 -34.86 -8.21
N LYS A 531 2.65 -33.66 -7.61
CA LYS A 531 3.14 -32.45 -8.28
C LYS A 531 4.60 -32.20 -7.97
N GLN A 532 5.34 -31.62 -8.92
CA GLN A 532 6.73 -31.21 -8.70
C GLN A 532 6.81 -30.09 -7.65
N ALA A 533 7.68 -30.25 -6.65
CA ALA A 533 7.99 -29.17 -5.73
C ALA A 533 8.86 -28.11 -6.43
N TRP A 534 8.52 -26.84 -6.25
CA TRP A 534 9.31 -25.72 -6.77
C TRP A 534 9.90 -24.92 -5.62
N THR A 535 11.17 -24.55 -5.76
CA THR A 535 11.91 -23.75 -4.76
C THR A 535 12.35 -22.46 -5.43
N ASP A 536 12.06 -21.32 -4.79
CA ASP A 536 12.56 -20.01 -5.20
C ASP A 536 13.41 -19.43 -4.04
N PRO A 537 14.74 -19.55 -4.10
CA PRO A 537 15.61 -19.23 -2.97
C PRO A 537 15.55 -17.77 -2.49
N GLY A 538 15.21 -16.84 -3.40
CA GLY A 538 15.09 -15.41 -3.09
C GLY A 538 13.71 -15.01 -2.55
N GLN A 539 12.77 -15.95 -2.44
CA GLN A 539 11.44 -15.64 -1.94
C GLN A 539 11.43 -15.56 -0.41
N HIS A 540 10.92 -14.44 0.12
CA HIS A 540 10.79 -14.19 1.56
C HIS A 540 9.34 -14.08 2.05
N GLY A 541 8.38 -14.09 1.12
CA GLY A 541 6.96 -13.93 1.37
C GLY A 541 6.13 -14.61 0.29
N TYR A 542 4.96 -14.04 -0.01
CA TYR A 542 4.07 -14.59 -1.04
C TYR A 542 4.40 -14.12 -2.46
N LEU A 543 5.30 -13.15 -2.62
CA LEU A 543 5.80 -12.70 -3.91
C LEU A 543 6.84 -13.70 -4.43
N PRO A 544 6.83 -14.06 -5.71
CA PRO A 544 7.93 -14.80 -6.32
C PRO A 544 9.19 -13.93 -6.34
N ALA A 545 10.34 -14.58 -6.53
CA ALA A 545 11.61 -13.93 -6.76
C ALA A 545 12.18 -14.41 -8.10
N SER A 546 13.45 -14.79 -8.12
CA SER A 546 14.22 -15.10 -9.33
C SER A 546 13.60 -16.18 -10.22
N VAL A 547 13.01 -17.25 -9.64
CA VAL A 547 12.45 -18.35 -10.44
C VAL A 547 11.15 -17.93 -11.11
N GLY A 548 10.28 -17.24 -10.38
CA GLY A 548 9.06 -16.68 -10.96
C GLY A 548 9.36 -15.59 -12.01
N ALA A 549 10.37 -14.75 -11.77
CA ALA A 549 10.81 -13.72 -12.71
C ALA A 549 11.30 -14.32 -14.02
N GLU A 550 12.17 -15.33 -13.95
CA GLU A 550 12.67 -16.06 -15.13
C GLU A 550 11.53 -16.72 -15.91
N ALA A 551 10.62 -17.41 -15.21
CA ALA A 551 9.48 -18.05 -15.85
C ALA A 551 8.59 -17.04 -16.58
N TYR A 552 8.30 -15.91 -15.93
CA TYR A 552 7.51 -14.85 -16.53
C TYR A 552 8.21 -14.24 -17.75
N ALA A 553 9.49 -13.90 -17.65
CA ALA A 553 10.23 -13.30 -18.76
C ALA A 553 10.24 -14.23 -19.99
N ARG A 554 10.39 -15.54 -19.80
CA ARG A 554 10.29 -16.53 -20.88
C ARG A 554 8.88 -16.60 -21.50
N ILE A 555 7.83 -16.52 -20.68
CA ILE A 555 6.45 -16.44 -21.15
C ILE A 555 6.22 -15.14 -21.95
N PHE A 556 6.72 -14.00 -21.48
CA PHE A 556 6.61 -12.73 -22.18
C PHE A 556 7.31 -12.76 -23.53
N LEU A 557 8.54 -13.27 -23.59
CA LEU A 557 9.29 -13.42 -24.84
C LEU A 557 8.58 -14.36 -25.83
N ALA A 558 7.97 -15.46 -25.35
CA ALA A 558 7.16 -16.32 -26.19
C ALA A 558 5.91 -15.61 -26.73
N ALA A 559 5.27 -14.74 -25.94
CA ALA A 559 4.16 -13.91 -26.39
C ALA A 559 4.61 -12.94 -27.49
N CYS A 560 5.77 -12.29 -27.33
CA CYS A 560 6.36 -11.43 -28.36
C CYS A 560 6.68 -12.20 -29.65
N ALA A 561 7.32 -13.38 -29.54
CA ALA A 561 7.65 -14.24 -30.67
C ALA A 561 6.40 -14.70 -31.44
N GLY A 562 5.29 -14.94 -30.75
CA GLY A 562 4.01 -15.29 -31.37
C GLY A 562 3.33 -14.11 -32.06
N ALA A 563 3.29 -12.95 -31.40
CA ALA A 563 2.48 -11.82 -31.84
C ALA A 563 3.18 -10.88 -32.84
N LYS A 564 4.41 -10.44 -32.54
CA LYS A 564 5.07 -9.34 -33.27
C LYS A 564 5.37 -9.68 -34.75
N PRO A 565 5.75 -10.92 -35.12
CA PRO A 565 5.94 -11.28 -36.53
C PRO A 565 4.65 -11.24 -37.36
N VAL A 566 3.48 -11.43 -36.73
CA VAL A 566 2.18 -11.39 -37.40
C VAL A 566 1.63 -9.98 -37.42
N ASN A 567 1.65 -9.28 -36.30
CA ASN A 567 1.13 -7.92 -36.15
C ASN A 567 2.15 -7.05 -35.40
N PRO A 568 2.98 -6.24 -36.09
CA PRO A 568 3.94 -5.37 -35.42
C PRO A 568 3.30 -4.19 -34.68
N HIS A 569 1.99 -3.93 -34.88
CA HIS A 569 1.26 -2.84 -34.23
C HIS A 569 0.65 -3.23 -32.88
N ILE A 570 0.66 -4.52 -32.53
CA ILE A 570 0.23 -4.97 -31.20
C ILE A 570 1.23 -4.48 -30.16
N LEU A 571 0.72 -4.01 -29.03
CA LEU A 571 1.51 -3.58 -27.90
C LEU A 571 1.36 -4.60 -26.76
N LEU A 572 2.48 -5.11 -26.25
CA LEU A 572 2.52 -6.08 -25.17
C LEU A 572 3.17 -5.44 -23.93
N GLY A 573 2.54 -5.64 -22.78
CA GLY A 573 3.01 -5.12 -21.51
C GLY A 573 2.89 -6.12 -20.36
N GLY A 574 3.54 -5.79 -19.25
CA GLY A 574 3.67 -6.67 -18.09
C GLY A 574 4.57 -6.07 -17.00
N PRO A 575 4.81 -6.76 -15.88
CA PRO A 575 4.35 -8.10 -15.59
C PRO A 575 3.02 -8.18 -14.85
N SER A 576 2.23 -7.09 -14.75
CA SER A 576 1.11 -7.01 -13.81
C SER A 576 1.64 -7.26 -12.39
N SER A 577 2.71 -6.53 -12.01
CA SER A 577 3.36 -6.68 -10.71
C SER A 577 2.42 -6.27 -9.57
N ALA A 578 2.73 -6.63 -8.32
CA ALA A 578 2.21 -5.85 -7.19
C ALA A 578 2.81 -4.44 -7.25
N GLY A 579 2.45 -3.54 -6.34
CA GLY A 579 3.03 -2.20 -6.30
C GLY A 579 4.56 -2.32 -6.28
N PHE A 580 5.27 -1.52 -7.07
CA PHE A 580 6.72 -1.76 -7.23
C PHE A 580 7.49 -1.71 -5.90
N HIS A 581 7.02 -0.90 -4.96
CA HIS A 581 7.62 -0.73 -3.64
C HIS A 581 7.15 -1.75 -2.60
N GLU A 582 6.21 -2.64 -2.95
CA GLU A 582 5.67 -3.65 -2.05
C GLU A 582 6.75 -4.59 -1.53
N ASP A 583 6.54 -5.06 -0.30
CA ASP A 583 7.51 -5.86 0.47
C ASP A 583 8.91 -5.22 0.47
N ASP A 584 8.99 -3.96 0.90
CA ASP A 584 10.22 -3.16 0.96
C ASP A 584 11.02 -3.16 -0.36
N TRP A 585 10.36 -2.86 -1.48
CA TRP A 585 10.94 -2.84 -2.83
C TRP A 585 11.39 -4.19 -3.37
N THR A 586 11.08 -5.31 -2.73
CA THR A 586 11.46 -6.63 -3.26
C THR A 586 10.55 -7.16 -4.34
N SER A 587 9.29 -6.69 -4.39
CA SER A 587 8.45 -6.79 -5.58
C SER A 587 9.21 -6.32 -6.82
N PHE A 588 9.89 -5.19 -6.74
CA PHE A 588 10.72 -4.72 -7.85
C PHE A 588 12.07 -5.41 -7.94
N THR A 589 12.90 -5.39 -6.89
CA THR A 589 14.30 -5.81 -6.98
C THR A 589 14.49 -7.30 -7.26
N LEU A 590 13.59 -8.15 -6.79
CA LEU A 590 13.69 -9.61 -6.95
C LEU A 590 12.79 -10.19 -8.04
N PHE A 591 11.78 -9.44 -8.48
CA PHE A 591 10.81 -9.91 -9.48
C PHE A 591 10.71 -9.00 -10.71
N THR A 592 10.17 -7.79 -10.59
CA THR A 592 9.92 -6.92 -11.76
C THR A 592 11.20 -6.47 -12.47
N GLY A 593 12.20 -6.00 -11.73
CA GLY A 593 13.49 -5.56 -12.27
C GLY A 593 14.18 -6.64 -13.11
N PRO A 594 14.38 -7.86 -12.58
CA PRO A 594 14.93 -8.99 -13.35
C PRO A 594 14.12 -9.36 -14.61
N ILE A 595 12.79 -9.22 -14.59
CA ILE A 595 11.97 -9.37 -15.81
C ILE A 595 12.36 -8.31 -16.83
N LEU A 596 12.37 -7.03 -16.42
CA LEU A 596 12.71 -5.91 -17.30
C LEU A 596 14.12 -6.03 -17.85
N ASP A 597 15.11 -6.46 -17.07
CA ASP A 597 16.47 -6.76 -17.55
C ASP A 597 16.46 -7.64 -18.81
N ARG A 598 15.55 -8.60 -18.85
CA ARG A 598 15.45 -9.57 -19.94
C ARG A 598 14.54 -9.14 -21.10
N VAL A 599 13.54 -8.28 -20.85
CA VAL A 599 12.52 -7.93 -21.86
C VAL A 599 12.46 -6.46 -22.22
N HIS A 600 13.35 -5.62 -21.68
CA HIS A 600 13.30 -4.17 -21.86
C HIS A 600 13.33 -3.71 -23.32
N ASP A 601 13.85 -4.52 -24.25
CA ASP A 601 13.91 -4.24 -25.69
C ASP A 601 12.56 -4.51 -26.39
N GLN A 602 11.78 -5.48 -25.88
CA GLN A 602 10.55 -5.98 -26.47
C GLN A 602 9.27 -5.52 -25.79
N ILE A 603 9.35 -5.07 -24.54
CA ILE A 603 8.18 -4.55 -23.80
C ILE A 603 7.78 -3.16 -24.29
N ASP A 604 6.48 -2.97 -24.51
CA ASP A 604 5.92 -1.70 -24.99
C ASP A 604 5.43 -0.81 -23.85
N PHE A 605 4.96 -1.41 -22.75
CA PHE A 605 4.54 -0.72 -21.53
C PHE A 605 4.68 -1.64 -20.31
N ILE A 606 4.96 -1.07 -19.14
CA ILE A 606 5.04 -1.80 -17.87
C ILE A 606 3.67 -1.78 -17.22
N THR A 607 3.28 -2.87 -16.54
CA THR A 607 2.05 -2.89 -15.74
C THR A 607 2.29 -3.27 -14.29
N GLU A 608 1.57 -2.59 -13.40
CA GLU A 608 1.50 -2.90 -11.97
C GLU A 608 0.05 -2.84 -11.47
N HIS A 609 -0.18 -3.45 -10.32
CA HIS A 609 -1.37 -3.35 -9.51
C HIS A 609 -0.98 -2.79 -8.17
N HIS A 610 -1.78 -1.91 -7.60
CA HIS A 610 -1.53 -1.45 -6.24
C HIS A 610 -2.81 -1.22 -5.46
N TYR A 611 -2.76 -1.48 -4.16
CA TYR A 611 -3.91 -1.34 -3.29
C TYR A 611 -3.45 -0.86 -1.93
N GLN A 612 -4.27 -0.04 -1.27
CA GLN A 612 -3.99 0.44 0.09
C GLN A 612 -2.64 1.16 0.19
N GLY A 613 -2.19 1.43 1.41
CA GLY A 613 -0.97 2.18 1.67
C GLY A 613 -1.11 3.68 1.39
N GLU A 614 0.03 4.35 1.32
CA GLU A 614 0.10 5.79 1.10
C GLU A 614 -0.02 6.10 -0.41
N PRO A 615 -1.08 6.79 -0.87
CA PRO A 615 -1.36 6.88 -2.31
C PRO A 615 -0.30 7.68 -3.09
N ASP A 616 0.35 8.65 -2.46
CA ASP A 616 1.43 9.45 -3.07
C ASP A 616 2.70 8.63 -3.35
N SER A 617 2.89 7.56 -2.61
CA SER A 617 4.04 6.67 -2.71
C SER A 617 4.04 5.83 -3.98
N TYR A 618 2.88 5.62 -4.60
CA TYR A 618 2.79 4.98 -5.91
C TYR A 618 3.28 5.88 -7.05
N ALA A 619 3.06 7.19 -6.93
CA ALA A 619 3.66 8.15 -7.86
C ALA A 619 5.19 8.13 -7.71
N ALA A 620 5.69 8.08 -6.47
CA ALA A 620 7.13 7.95 -6.19
C ALA A 620 7.71 6.67 -6.81
N SER A 621 7.05 5.52 -6.62
CA SER A 621 7.54 4.25 -7.17
C SER A 621 7.48 4.21 -8.70
N THR A 622 6.43 4.77 -9.32
CA THR A 622 6.31 4.92 -10.77
C THR A 622 7.47 5.73 -11.34
N LEU A 623 7.81 6.88 -10.73
CA LEU A 623 8.97 7.67 -11.13
C LEU A 623 10.29 6.93 -10.93
N ALA A 624 10.47 6.24 -9.81
CA ALA A 624 11.70 5.52 -9.53
C ALA A 624 11.94 4.39 -10.55
N VAL A 625 10.90 3.64 -10.94
CA VAL A 625 10.99 2.63 -12.01
C VAL A 625 11.24 3.27 -13.37
N GLY A 626 10.56 4.38 -13.70
CA GLY A 626 10.79 5.13 -14.93
C GLY A 626 12.24 5.66 -15.03
N ALA A 627 12.76 6.21 -13.94
CA ALA A 627 14.14 6.68 -13.83
C ALA A 627 15.14 5.52 -13.92
N TRP A 628 14.85 4.38 -13.31
CA TRP A 628 15.67 3.17 -13.42
C TRP A 628 15.76 2.66 -14.86
N CYS A 629 14.65 2.59 -15.58
CA CYS A 629 14.63 2.22 -17.01
C CYS A 629 15.42 3.22 -17.86
N ALA A 630 15.27 4.52 -17.61
CA ALA A 630 16.01 5.56 -18.33
C ALA A 630 17.51 5.53 -18.00
N ALA A 631 17.88 5.31 -16.74
CA ALA A 631 19.27 5.23 -16.28
C ALA A 631 19.98 4.00 -16.85
N LYS A 632 19.32 2.83 -16.82
CA LYS A 632 19.91 1.54 -17.21
C LYS A 632 19.84 1.32 -18.73
N TYR A 633 18.67 1.51 -19.34
CA TYR A 633 18.44 1.18 -20.75
C TYR A 633 18.41 2.39 -21.69
N GLY A 634 18.39 3.62 -21.16
CA GLY A 634 18.15 4.80 -21.99
C GLY A 634 16.74 4.83 -22.58
N ARG A 635 15.82 4.05 -22.02
CA ARG A 635 14.43 3.95 -22.49
C ARG A 635 13.48 4.53 -21.46
N ARG A 636 12.46 5.25 -21.96
CA ARG A 636 11.26 5.59 -21.18
C ARG A 636 10.13 4.70 -21.64
N ILE A 637 9.74 3.78 -20.76
CA ILE A 637 8.69 2.81 -21.04
C ILE A 637 7.45 3.30 -20.26
N PRO A 638 6.30 3.54 -20.93
CA PRO A 638 5.09 3.94 -20.24
C PRO A 638 4.66 2.91 -19.20
N ILE A 639 4.13 3.37 -18.08
CA ILE A 639 3.68 2.54 -16.97
C ILE A 639 2.15 2.67 -16.86
N CYS A 640 1.47 1.53 -16.81
CA CYS A 640 0.04 1.44 -16.57
C CYS A 640 -0.20 0.76 -15.23
N ASN A 641 -0.85 1.44 -14.28
CA ASN A 641 -1.54 0.71 -13.24
C ASN A 641 -2.81 0.09 -13.86
N THR A 642 -2.85 -1.23 -13.92
CA THR A 642 -3.95 -1.98 -14.52
C THR A 642 -4.99 -2.39 -13.46
N GLU A 643 -4.68 -2.30 -12.18
CA GLU A 643 -5.65 -2.52 -11.11
C GLU A 643 -5.27 -1.71 -9.87
N THR A 644 -6.17 -0.83 -9.45
CA THR A 644 -5.98 -0.05 -8.23
C THR A 644 -7.27 0.14 -7.46
N ASN A 645 -7.20 0.12 -6.14
CA ASN A 645 -8.21 0.69 -5.27
C ASN A 645 -7.73 0.74 -3.81
N ASP A 646 -8.35 1.56 -2.97
CA ASP A 646 -8.28 1.35 -1.51
C ASP A 646 -9.26 0.28 -1.04
N ARG A 647 -9.29 -0.82 -1.78
CA ARG A 647 -9.94 -2.01 -1.29
C ARG A 647 -8.98 -2.66 -0.34
N ALA A 648 -9.50 -2.92 0.85
CA ALA A 648 -9.16 -4.09 1.61
C ALA A 648 -9.36 -5.34 0.70
N ASP A 649 -8.49 -5.55 -0.29
CA ASP A 649 -8.44 -6.74 -1.16
C ASP A 649 -8.21 -8.02 -0.33
N ILE A 650 -7.94 -7.79 0.95
CA ILE A 650 -7.85 -8.71 2.05
C ILE A 650 -8.85 -8.19 3.09
N PRO A 651 -9.73 -9.03 3.67
CA PRO A 651 -10.40 -8.73 4.93
C PRO A 651 -9.34 -8.56 6.03
N THR A 652 -8.68 -7.42 6.03
CA THR A 652 -7.80 -6.92 7.07
C THR A 652 -8.71 -6.57 8.23
N LYS A 653 -8.97 -7.58 9.06
CA LYS A 653 -9.70 -7.55 10.34
C LYS A 653 -11.25 -7.58 10.21
N GLY A 654 -11.77 -8.69 9.67
CA GLY A 654 -13.19 -9.08 9.73
C GLY A 654 -13.55 -10.07 8.62
N ASP A 655 -13.90 -11.30 8.98
CA ASP A 655 -14.19 -12.46 8.12
C ASP A 655 -15.04 -12.18 6.87
N GLY A 656 -14.98 -13.09 5.88
CA GLY A 656 -16.09 -13.26 4.95
C GLY A 656 -17.35 -13.62 5.75
N GLY A 657 -18.25 -12.64 5.93
CA GLY A 657 -19.45 -12.76 6.75
C GLY A 657 -19.40 -12.04 8.10
N GLN A 658 -18.27 -11.47 8.51
CA GLN A 658 -18.29 -10.41 9.52
C GLN A 658 -18.40 -9.06 8.81
N PRO A 659 -19.23 -8.13 9.31
CA PRO A 659 -19.14 -6.76 8.86
C PRO A 659 -17.69 -6.30 9.07
N ALA A 660 -17.15 -5.54 8.13
CA ALA A 660 -15.90 -4.86 8.39
C ALA A 660 -16.02 -4.10 9.74
N HIS A 661 -14.94 -3.99 10.50
CA HIS A 661 -14.98 -3.17 11.72
C HIS A 661 -15.29 -1.71 11.42
N TRP A 662 -15.16 -1.32 10.14
CA TRP A 662 -15.58 -0.04 9.60
C TRP A 662 -16.96 -0.12 8.92
N THR A 663 -17.65 1.01 8.91
CA THR A 663 -18.93 1.19 8.23
C THR A 663 -18.74 1.30 6.70
N GLU A 664 -19.77 0.99 5.90
CA GLU A 664 -19.75 1.21 4.43
C GLU A 664 -19.35 2.65 4.06
N LYS A 665 -19.74 3.59 4.93
CA LYS A 665 -19.41 5.02 4.85
C LYS A 665 -17.91 5.28 4.96
N GLU A 666 -17.22 4.61 5.88
CA GLU A 666 -15.77 4.79 6.08
C GLU A 666 -15.02 4.23 4.88
N ALA A 667 -15.44 3.07 4.36
CA ALA A 667 -14.92 2.55 3.10
C ALA A 667 -15.11 3.55 1.95
N GLU A 668 -16.26 4.21 1.84
CA GLU A 668 -16.52 5.25 0.85
C GLU A 668 -15.56 6.44 0.95
N MET A 669 -15.37 6.98 2.15
CA MET A 669 -14.44 8.09 2.40
C MET A 669 -13.00 7.70 2.07
N ASN A 670 -12.61 6.48 2.46
CA ASN A 670 -11.29 5.93 2.27
C ASN A 670 -10.94 5.76 0.79
N LEU A 671 -11.84 5.13 0.03
CA LEU A 671 -11.74 4.99 -1.42
C LEU A 671 -11.67 6.35 -2.13
N ALA A 672 -12.46 7.33 -1.67
CA ALA A 672 -12.41 8.67 -2.24
C ALA A 672 -11.06 9.36 -2.01
N HIS A 673 -10.58 9.38 -0.76
CA HIS A 673 -9.31 10.02 -0.42
C HIS A 673 -8.14 9.38 -1.20
N TYR A 674 -8.08 8.05 -1.20
CA TYR A 674 -7.05 7.30 -1.92
C TYR A 674 -7.00 7.64 -3.40
N ASN A 675 -8.12 7.51 -4.12
CA ASN A 675 -8.18 7.78 -5.55
C ASN A 675 -7.86 9.25 -5.86
N LEU A 676 -8.26 10.19 -4.98
CA LEU A 676 -7.97 11.60 -5.14
C LEU A 676 -6.47 11.91 -5.04
N VAL A 677 -5.81 11.47 -3.96
CA VAL A 677 -4.38 11.71 -3.74
C VAL A 677 -3.53 11.02 -4.80
N ASP A 678 -3.88 9.78 -5.16
CA ASP A 678 -3.17 8.98 -6.15
C ASP A 678 -3.19 9.66 -7.54
N ILE A 679 -4.37 10.06 -8.02
CA ILE A 679 -4.53 10.75 -9.33
C ILE A 679 -3.78 12.08 -9.34
N LEU A 680 -3.96 12.90 -8.30
CA LEU A 680 -3.32 14.22 -8.25
C LEU A 680 -1.79 14.11 -8.13
N SER A 681 -1.28 13.12 -7.39
CA SER A 681 0.15 12.87 -7.26
C SER A 681 0.76 12.41 -8.58
N HIS A 682 0.12 11.49 -9.30
CA HIS A 682 0.57 11.08 -10.64
C HIS A 682 0.51 12.23 -11.66
N ALA A 683 -0.55 13.05 -11.63
CA ALA A 683 -0.68 14.20 -12.51
C ALA A 683 0.39 15.28 -12.25
N ARG A 684 0.81 15.42 -10.98
CA ARG A 684 1.86 16.34 -10.56
C ARG A 684 3.24 15.83 -10.93
N PHE A 685 3.56 14.59 -10.58
CA PHE A 685 4.93 14.11 -10.58
C PHE A 685 5.28 13.24 -11.80
N CYS A 686 4.33 12.49 -12.34
CA CYS A 686 4.58 11.41 -13.30
C CYS A 686 3.88 11.57 -14.67
N PRO A 687 3.60 12.77 -15.20
CA PRO A 687 2.73 12.91 -16.37
C PRO A 687 3.32 12.27 -17.64
N ASP A 688 4.65 12.15 -17.73
CA ASP A 688 5.34 11.59 -18.89
C ASP A 688 5.47 10.06 -18.87
N VAL A 689 5.40 9.44 -17.69
CA VAL A 689 5.57 7.99 -17.52
C VAL A 689 4.28 7.27 -17.16
N ALA A 690 3.36 7.90 -16.42
CA ALA A 690 2.10 7.28 -16.00
C ALA A 690 1.06 7.36 -17.12
N PHE A 691 0.88 6.27 -17.85
CA PHE A 691 -0.01 6.22 -19.02
C PHE A 691 -1.46 5.89 -18.65
N GLY A 692 -1.65 4.95 -17.73
CA GLY A 692 -2.96 4.42 -17.36
C GLY A 692 -3.03 4.07 -15.89
N ARG A 693 -4.24 4.14 -15.33
CA ARG A 693 -4.58 3.79 -13.96
C ARG A 693 -6.01 3.27 -13.94
N ALA A 694 -6.24 1.98 -13.72
CA ALA A 694 -7.58 1.40 -13.75
C ALA A 694 -8.13 1.10 -12.35
N MET A 695 -9.07 1.94 -11.90
CA MET A 695 -9.78 1.69 -10.64
C MET A 695 -10.61 0.42 -10.72
N HIS A 696 -10.43 -0.46 -9.74
CA HIS A 696 -11.17 -1.71 -9.64
C HIS A 696 -12.56 -1.50 -9.03
N ALA A 697 -13.53 -1.10 -9.85
CA ALA A 697 -14.81 -0.56 -9.39
C ALA A 697 -15.94 -1.59 -9.14
N LEU A 698 -15.74 -2.89 -9.38
CA LEU A 698 -16.84 -3.83 -9.64
C LEU A 698 -16.95 -5.09 -8.74
N TRP A 699 -16.18 -5.20 -7.65
CA TRP A 699 -16.23 -6.38 -6.78
C TRP A 699 -17.61 -6.63 -6.14
N ASP A 700 -18.37 -5.58 -5.84
CA ASP A 700 -19.65 -5.70 -5.14
C ASP A 700 -20.85 -5.95 -6.05
N GLY A 701 -20.65 -6.42 -7.29
CA GLY A 701 -21.76 -6.87 -8.15
C GLY A 701 -22.46 -5.78 -8.97
N GLY A 702 -21.81 -4.64 -9.23
CA GLY A 702 -22.32 -3.67 -10.20
C GLY A 702 -21.50 -2.39 -10.34
N PHE A 703 -21.70 -1.70 -11.48
CA PHE A 703 -21.15 -0.36 -11.73
C PHE A 703 -21.71 0.65 -10.71
N CYS A 704 -20.90 1.63 -10.30
CA CYS A 704 -21.31 2.81 -9.50
C CYS A 704 -21.80 2.54 -8.07
N ARG A 705 -21.39 1.45 -7.41
CA ARG A 705 -21.88 1.16 -6.04
C ARG A 705 -21.26 2.06 -4.97
N ASN A 706 -20.01 2.49 -5.16
CA ASN A 706 -19.36 3.38 -4.21
C ASN A 706 -19.52 4.86 -4.64
N ALA A 707 -20.14 5.66 -3.77
CA ALA A 707 -20.34 7.08 -4.05
C ALA A 707 -19.03 7.87 -3.99
N GLY A 708 -18.07 7.48 -3.15
CA GLY A 708 -16.75 8.11 -3.00
C GLY A 708 -15.94 8.08 -4.29
N GLU A 709 -15.80 6.88 -4.87
CA GLU A 709 -15.16 6.69 -6.18
C GLU A 709 -15.84 7.56 -7.25
N THR A 710 -17.17 7.53 -7.31
CA THR A 710 -17.96 8.28 -8.31
C THR A 710 -17.79 9.80 -8.12
N ASN A 711 -17.81 10.27 -6.88
CA ASN A 711 -17.69 11.68 -6.54
C ASN A 711 -16.30 12.21 -6.90
N VAL A 712 -15.24 11.47 -6.58
CA VAL A 712 -13.87 11.83 -6.97
C VAL A 712 -13.71 11.90 -8.48
N TYR A 713 -14.17 10.89 -9.21
CA TYR A 713 -14.05 10.90 -10.67
C TYR A 713 -14.88 12.01 -11.31
N SER A 714 -16.09 12.27 -10.81
CA SER A 714 -16.92 13.38 -11.29
C SER A 714 -16.31 14.74 -10.95
N LEU A 715 -15.63 14.86 -9.80
CA LEU A 715 -14.87 16.05 -9.44
C LEU A 715 -13.69 16.23 -10.40
N LEU A 716 -12.89 15.20 -10.64
CA LEU A 716 -11.61 15.34 -11.35
C LEU A 716 -11.70 15.20 -12.87
N ALA A 717 -12.76 14.64 -13.45
CA ALA A 717 -12.88 14.44 -14.90
C ALA A 717 -12.61 15.73 -15.74
N PRO A 718 -13.03 16.94 -15.32
CA PRO A 718 -12.70 18.17 -16.04
C PRO A 718 -11.21 18.53 -16.06
N LEU A 719 -10.36 17.94 -15.22
CA LEU A 719 -8.91 18.18 -15.25
C LEU A 719 -8.24 17.67 -16.52
N ARG A 720 -8.90 16.88 -17.38
CA ARG A 720 -8.29 16.38 -18.62
C ARG A 720 -8.05 17.52 -19.61
N GLY A 721 -6.81 17.96 -19.70
CA GLY A 721 -6.43 19.09 -20.51
C GLY A 721 -4.92 19.28 -20.54
N ARG A 722 -4.48 20.37 -21.16
CA ARG A 722 -3.07 20.77 -21.11
C ARG A 722 -2.73 21.27 -19.71
N ARG A 723 -1.66 20.79 -19.10
CA ARG A 723 -1.18 21.15 -17.77
C ARG A 723 -0.75 22.61 -17.78
N LEU A 724 -1.14 23.37 -16.76
CA LEU A 724 -0.68 24.74 -16.54
C LEU A 724 0.33 24.74 -15.40
N ALA A 725 1.39 25.55 -15.52
CA ALA A 725 2.35 25.66 -14.43
C ALA A 725 1.67 26.28 -13.19
N ILE A 726 1.89 25.65 -12.05
CA ILE A 726 1.23 25.95 -10.78
C ILE A 726 2.27 25.98 -9.66
N THR A 727 2.14 26.94 -8.75
CA THR A 727 2.93 27.01 -7.52
C THR A 727 1.98 27.10 -6.33
N GLY A 728 2.29 26.48 -5.20
CA GLY A 728 1.42 26.52 -4.05
C GLY A 728 2.09 26.09 -2.76
N ASP A 729 1.34 26.18 -1.66
CA ASP A 729 1.75 25.68 -0.35
C ASP A 729 2.00 24.16 -0.40
N PRO A 730 3.12 23.65 0.13
CA PRO A 730 3.45 22.23 0.11
C PRO A 730 2.47 21.33 0.87
N ARG A 731 1.62 21.90 1.75
CA ARG A 731 0.54 21.18 2.45
C ARG A 731 -0.65 20.86 1.54
N LEU A 732 -0.73 21.49 0.38
CA LEU A 732 -1.81 21.29 -0.59
C LEU A 732 -1.33 20.46 -1.78
N VAL A 733 -2.19 19.57 -2.24
CA VAL A 733 -2.00 18.87 -3.51
C VAL A 733 -2.86 19.56 -4.55
N CYS A 734 -2.22 20.17 -5.55
CA CYS A 734 -2.90 21.00 -6.54
C CYS A 734 -2.60 20.55 -7.97
N ALA A 735 -3.57 20.73 -8.86
CA ALA A 735 -3.41 20.57 -10.30
C ALA A 735 -4.23 21.63 -11.04
N ALA A 736 -3.70 22.14 -12.15
CA ALA A 736 -4.41 23.05 -13.03
C ALA A 736 -4.23 22.66 -14.50
N THR A 737 -5.31 22.74 -15.27
CA THR A 737 -5.28 22.46 -16.71
C THR A 737 -6.14 23.43 -17.52
N THR A 738 -5.91 23.45 -18.83
CA THR A 738 -6.82 24.02 -19.83
C THR A 738 -7.34 22.90 -20.73
N PRO A 739 -8.59 22.42 -20.51
CA PRO A 739 -9.17 21.35 -21.31
C PRO A 739 -9.52 21.81 -22.73
N GLU A 740 -9.84 23.10 -22.89
CA GLU A 740 -10.21 23.76 -24.14
C GLU A 740 -9.87 25.27 -24.05
N PRO A 741 -9.73 25.96 -25.20
CA PRO A 741 -9.57 27.41 -25.24
C PRO A 741 -10.55 28.15 -24.33
N GLY A 742 -10.05 29.18 -23.66
CA GLY A 742 -10.82 30.03 -22.76
C GLY A 742 -11.21 29.39 -21.43
N THR A 743 -10.67 28.22 -21.09
CA THR A 743 -11.04 27.48 -19.87
C THR A 743 -9.81 27.14 -19.04
N ILE A 744 -9.89 27.40 -17.73
CA ILE A 744 -8.98 26.84 -16.73
C ILE A 744 -9.78 25.97 -15.77
N VAL A 745 -9.27 24.79 -15.46
CA VAL A 745 -9.74 23.94 -14.36
C VAL A 745 -8.65 23.92 -13.31
N LEU A 746 -8.96 24.33 -12.09
CA LEU A 746 -8.07 24.31 -10.93
C LEU A 746 -8.65 23.36 -9.89
N VAL A 747 -7.82 22.48 -9.34
CA VAL A 747 -8.15 21.63 -8.20
C VAL A 747 -7.15 21.88 -7.08
N VAL A 748 -7.66 22.08 -5.87
CA VAL A 748 -6.88 22.24 -4.64
C VAL A 748 -7.41 21.24 -3.61
N HIS A 749 -6.54 20.36 -3.15
CA HIS A 749 -6.84 19.34 -2.15
C HIS A 749 -5.99 19.54 -0.91
N ASN A 750 -6.63 19.50 0.26
CA ASN A 750 -5.96 19.45 1.54
C ASN A 750 -5.73 17.99 1.95
N ALA A 751 -4.52 17.49 1.71
CA ALA A 751 -4.09 16.15 2.16
C ALA A 751 -3.55 16.15 3.61
N GLY A 752 -3.47 17.32 4.25
CA GLY A 752 -2.99 17.45 5.62
C GLY A 752 -4.09 17.25 6.67
N GLU A 753 -3.65 17.21 7.93
CA GLU A 753 -4.50 17.00 9.11
C GLU A 753 -5.16 18.28 9.64
N GLU A 754 -4.78 19.44 9.12
CA GLU A 754 -5.24 20.73 9.62
C GLU A 754 -6.19 21.39 8.65
N ARG A 755 -7.16 22.16 9.16
CA ARG A 755 -7.99 23.01 8.32
C ARG A 755 -7.13 24.10 7.71
N ILE A 756 -7.22 24.28 6.39
CA ILE A 756 -6.46 25.27 5.66
C ILE A 756 -7.41 26.32 5.08
N HIS A 757 -7.22 27.57 5.47
CA HIS A 757 -7.83 28.73 4.82
C HIS A 757 -6.80 29.41 3.92
N GLY A 758 -7.14 29.63 2.66
CA GLY A 758 -6.22 30.18 1.67
C GLY A 758 -6.94 30.81 0.49
N THR A 759 -6.14 31.28 -0.48
CA THR A 759 -6.64 31.91 -1.70
C THR A 759 -5.93 31.37 -2.93
N SER A 760 -6.59 31.37 -4.07
CA SER A 760 -5.99 31.01 -5.36
C SER A 760 -5.88 32.24 -6.25
N VAL A 761 -4.76 32.37 -6.94
CA VAL A 761 -4.50 33.41 -7.93
C VAL A 761 -4.47 32.76 -9.30
N VAL A 762 -5.24 33.30 -10.23
CA VAL A 762 -5.29 32.85 -11.63
C VAL A 762 -5.07 34.05 -12.54
N PRO A 763 -4.80 33.85 -13.84
CA PRO A 763 -4.62 34.95 -14.76
C PRO A 763 -5.80 35.93 -14.78
N ALA A 764 -5.51 37.21 -15.02
CA ALA A 764 -6.53 38.26 -14.93
C ALA A 764 -7.65 38.07 -15.97
N GLY A 765 -8.89 38.42 -15.58
CA GLY A 765 -10.07 38.42 -16.46
C GLY A 765 -10.80 37.08 -16.57
N PHE A 766 -10.42 36.07 -15.79
CA PHE A 766 -11.21 34.85 -15.65
C PHE A 766 -12.36 35.03 -14.66
N ALA A 767 -13.54 34.52 -15.03
CA ALA A 767 -14.69 34.42 -14.13
C ALA A 767 -14.89 32.97 -13.66
N VAL A 768 -15.29 32.79 -12.41
CA VAL A 768 -15.68 31.48 -11.87
C VAL A 768 -17.01 31.06 -12.49
N ALA A 769 -16.96 30.14 -13.45
CA ALA A 769 -18.14 29.57 -14.10
C ALA A 769 -18.82 28.54 -13.20
N SER A 770 -18.03 27.71 -12.51
CA SER A 770 -18.53 26.84 -11.44
C SER A 770 -17.44 26.55 -10.41
N SER A 771 -17.88 26.20 -9.20
CA SER A 771 -17.02 25.73 -8.13
C SER A 771 -17.72 24.56 -7.46
N THR A 772 -17.02 23.44 -7.30
CA THR A 772 -17.56 22.23 -6.69
C THR A 772 -16.58 21.73 -5.64
N ARG A 773 -17.08 21.40 -4.46
CA ARG A 773 -16.29 20.88 -3.35
C ARG A 773 -16.65 19.43 -3.08
N LEU A 774 -15.65 18.58 -2.97
CA LEU A 774 -15.78 17.25 -2.38
C LEU A 774 -15.60 17.37 -0.86
N THR A 775 -16.65 17.00 -0.13
CA THR A 775 -16.68 16.99 1.33
C THR A 775 -16.70 15.57 1.87
N PHE A 776 -16.13 15.43 3.07
CA PHE A 776 -16.10 14.20 3.85
C PHE A 776 -16.84 14.49 5.15
N GLY A 777 -17.86 13.69 5.48
CA GLY A 777 -18.70 13.99 6.62
C GLY A 777 -19.48 12.81 7.14
N GLU A 778 -20.44 13.08 8.03
CA GLU A 778 -21.22 12.05 8.71
C GLU A 778 -21.99 11.11 7.77
N LYS A 779 -22.30 11.57 6.55
CA LYS A 779 -23.05 10.82 5.53
C LYS A 779 -22.17 10.21 4.43
N GLY A 780 -20.85 10.16 4.61
CA GLY A 780 -19.91 9.70 3.60
C GLY A 780 -19.32 10.88 2.82
N THR A 781 -19.24 10.74 1.51
CA THR A 781 -18.73 11.79 0.61
C THR A 781 -19.86 12.50 -0.11
N ALA A 782 -19.68 13.77 -0.42
CA ALA A 782 -20.63 14.54 -1.21
C ALA A 782 -19.92 15.53 -2.13
N LEU A 783 -20.57 15.83 -3.27
CA LEU A 783 -20.22 16.97 -4.10
C LEU A 783 -21.17 18.12 -3.80
N GLU A 784 -20.60 19.24 -3.36
CA GLU A 784 -21.31 20.47 -3.04
C GLU A 784 -20.96 21.53 -4.09
N ASP A 785 -21.95 21.93 -4.90
CA ASP A 785 -21.77 23.07 -5.79
C ASP A 785 -21.83 24.37 -4.98
N LEU A 786 -20.77 25.15 -5.09
CA LEU A 786 -20.65 26.46 -4.46
C LEU A 786 -21.19 27.53 -5.42
N PRO A 787 -21.73 28.65 -4.91
CA PRO A 787 -22.32 29.69 -5.74
C PRO A 787 -21.39 30.16 -6.87
N ALA A 788 -21.96 30.37 -8.06
CA ALA A 788 -21.22 30.97 -9.18
C ALA A 788 -20.70 32.36 -8.78
N GLY A 789 -19.49 32.71 -9.23
CA GLY A 789 -18.80 33.93 -8.76
C GLY A 789 -18.20 33.82 -7.36
N ALA A 790 -18.17 32.63 -6.75
CA ALA A 790 -17.40 32.40 -5.53
C ALA A 790 -15.97 32.91 -5.69
N ALA A 791 -15.44 33.55 -4.63
CA ALA A 791 -14.05 33.93 -4.58
C ALA A 791 -13.16 32.68 -4.81
N LEU A 792 -11.94 32.92 -5.28
CA LEU A 792 -10.90 31.89 -5.36
C LEU A 792 -10.33 31.52 -3.98
N ASP A 793 -10.99 32.00 -2.93
CA ASP A 793 -10.74 31.63 -1.56
C ASP A 793 -11.27 30.22 -1.30
N TYR A 794 -10.55 29.50 -0.45
CA TYR A 794 -10.92 28.17 -0.01
C TYR A 794 -10.74 28.04 1.49
N ASP A 795 -11.52 27.10 2.02
CA ASP A 795 -11.55 26.77 3.42
C ASP A 795 -11.75 25.26 3.49
N LEU A 796 -10.62 24.55 3.47
CA LEU A 796 -10.56 23.11 3.29
C LEU A 796 -10.26 22.46 4.64
N LYS A 797 -11.22 21.71 5.17
CA LYS A 797 -10.96 20.74 6.23
C LYS A 797 -10.00 19.64 5.72
N PRO A 798 -9.42 18.84 6.63
CA PRO A 798 -8.66 17.66 6.22
C PRO A 798 -9.43 16.83 5.19
N ARG A 799 -8.72 16.36 4.16
CA ARG A 799 -9.22 15.62 2.99
C ARG A 799 -10.10 16.39 2.01
N PHE A 800 -10.62 17.56 2.36
CA PHE A 800 -11.52 18.28 1.47
C PHE A 800 -10.78 18.69 0.19
N CYS A 801 -11.54 18.74 -0.89
CA CYS A 801 -11.02 19.12 -2.19
C CYS A 801 -11.99 20.08 -2.87
N GLN A 802 -11.46 21.11 -3.52
CA GLN A 802 -12.27 22.06 -4.25
C GLN A 802 -11.76 22.19 -5.68
N ARG A 803 -12.69 22.15 -6.63
CA ARG A 803 -12.46 22.39 -8.05
C ARG A 803 -13.13 23.70 -8.45
N TRP A 804 -12.43 24.51 -9.22
CA TRP A 804 -13.00 25.62 -9.97
C TRP A 804 -12.92 25.35 -11.47
N ILE A 805 -13.98 25.71 -12.20
CA ILE A 805 -13.96 25.88 -13.65
C ILE A 805 -14.08 27.38 -13.93
N LEU A 806 -13.08 27.90 -14.60
CA LEU A 806 -12.88 29.32 -14.86
C LEU A 806 -12.98 29.56 -16.36
N LYS A 807 -13.69 30.62 -16.77
CA LYS A 807 -13.91 30.95 -18.18
C LYS A 807 -13.44 32.37 -18.51
N LYS A 808 -12.81 32.52 -19.67
CA LYS A 808 -12.43 33.79 -20.31
C LYS A 808 -12.48 33.63 -21.83
N ALA A 809 -13.43 34.29 -22.48
CA ALA A 809 -13.60 34.16 -23.92
C ALA A 809 -12.32 34.58 -24.67
N GLY A 810 -11.95 33.80 -25.69
CA GLY A 810 -10.78 34.07 -26.54
C GLY A 810 -9.40 33.85 -25.89
N TRP A 811 -9.33 33.48 -24.62
CA TRP A 811 -8.04 33.22 -23.96
C TRP A 811 -7.43 31.90 -24.44
N ASN A 812 -6.12 31.91 -24.62
CA ASN A 812 -5.29 30.72 -24.82
C ASN A 812 -3.98 30.92 -24.05
N PRO A 813 -3.33 29.84 -23.60
CA PRO A 813 -1.98 29.94 -23.05
C PRO A 813 -1.03 30.59 -24.07
N THR A 814 -0.27 31.58 -23.61
CA THR A 814 0.64 32.37 -24.47
C THR A 814 2.08 31.87 -24.42
N ALA A 815 2.41 31.03 -23.44
CA ALA A 815 3.74 30.49 -23.22
C ALA A 815 3.71 29.00 -22.93
N GLU A 816 4.85 28.36 -23.11
CA GLU A 816 5.10 26.96 -22.75
C GLU A 816 6.44 26.86 -21.99
N ILE A 817 6.43 26.17 -20.85
CA ILE A 817 7.63 25.70 -20.15
C ILE A 817 7.81 24.24 -20.52
N ARG A 818 8.99 23.90 -21.05
CA ARG A 818 9.38 22.53 -21.38
C ARG A 818 10.43 22.06 -20.40
N TRP A 819 10.03 21.16 -19.52
CA TRP A 819 10.92 20.44 -18.65
C TRP A 819 11.46 19.21 -19.36
N ARG A 820 12.77 19.06 -19.29
CA ARG A 820 13.46 17.80 -19.50
C ARG A 820 14.00 17.30 -18.19
N TRP A 821 14.19 16.00 -18.09
CA TRP A 821 14.91 15.41 -16.99
C TRP A 821 15.92 14.37 -17.44
N VAL A 822 17.01 14.26 -16.69
CA VAL A 822 18.06 13.26 -16.87
C VAL A 822 18.24 12.49 -15.56
N PRO A 823 18.29 11.15 -15.60
CA PRO A 823 18.42 10.36 -14.38
C PRO A 823 19.86 10.36 -13.88
N TRP A 824 20.00 10.31 -12.57
CA TRP A 824 21.23 9.88 -11.93
C TRP A 824 21.42 8.37 -12.10
N VAL A 825 22.61 7.91 -12.46
CA VAL A 825 22.83 6.48 -12.76
C VAL A 825 22.76 5.58 -11.53
N LYS A 826 22.81 6.15 -10.32
CA LYS A 826 22.73 5.42 -9.05
C LYS A 826 21.28 5.37 -8.56
N VAL A 827 20.52 4.44 -9.11
CA VAL A 827 19.12 4.16 -8.73
C VAL A 827 19.05 3.00 -7.74
N GLN A 828 18.06 3.01 -6.85
CA GLN A 828 17.84 1.99 -5.81
C GLN A 828 19.11 1.61 -5.04
N THR A 829 19.84 2.63 -4.57
CA THR A 829 21.10 2.42 -3.87
C THR A 829 20.99 2.87 -2.42
N ARG A 830 21.36 1.98 -1.49
CA ARG A 830 21.54 2.33 -0.08
C ARG A 830 22.90 2.99 0.12
N ILE A 831 22.90 4.09 0.87
CA ILE A 831 24.10 4.84 1.25
C ILE A 831 24.28 4.64 2.75
N ALA A 832 25.40 4.04 3.14
CA ALA A 832 25.73 3.82 4.54
C ALA A 832 26.06 5.15 5.27
N PRO A 833 25.93 5.21 6.61
CA PRO A 833 26.38 6.35 7.39
C PRO A 833 27.81 6.76 7.09
N GLY A 834 28.05 8.06 6.90
CA GLY A 834 29.37 8.61 6.62
C GLY A 834 29.89 8.34 5.20
N ALA A 835 29.15 7.57 4.39
CA ALA A 835 29.51 7.31 3.01
C ALA A 835 29.05 8.45 2.09
N GLU A 836 29.79 8.61 1.02
CA GLU A 836 29.42 9.43 -0.13
C GLU A 836 29.17 8.49 -1.31
N LEU A 837 28.07 8.71 -2.01
CA LEU A 837 27.81 8.07 -3.29
C LEU A 837 27.71 9.14 -4.37
N ALA A 838 28.74 9.22 -5.22
CA ALA A 838 28.77 10.06 -6.40
C ALA A 838 28.49 9.26 -7.67
N GLY A 839 27.90 9.91 -8.67
CA GLY A 839 27.68 9.31 -9.97
C GLY A 839 27.29 10.32 -11.06
N PRO A 840 27.54 9.99 -12.33
CA PRO A 840 27.17 10.85 -13.45
C PRO A 840 25.65 10.94 -13.63
N LEU A 841 25.23 12.02 -14.27
CA LEU A 841 23.89 12.17 -14.84
C LEU A 841 23.89 11.65 -16.28
N ARG A 842 22.84 10.93 -16.69
CA ARG A 842 22.75 10.38 -18.05
C ARG A 842 22.08 11.38 -18.99
N TRP A 843 22.89 12.27 -19.58
CA TRP A 843 22.40 13.36 -20.43
C TRP A 843 21.84 12.94 -21.81
N ASN A 844 22.15 11.73 -22.30
CA ASN A 844 21.67 11.21 -23.61
C ASN A 844 21.76 12.26 -24.74
N ASP A 845 22.96 12.81 -24.96
CA ASP A 845 23.30 13.86 -25.93
C ASP A 845 22.72 15.27 -25.68
N ARG A 846 21.88 15.45 -24.66
CA ARG A 846 21.28 16.73 -24.30
C ARG A 846 22.30 17.63 -23.59
N ASP A 847 22.30 18.92 -23.90
CA ASP A 847 23.13 19.92 -23.24
C ASP A 847 22.25 20.79 -22.32
N PRO A 848 22.53 20.86 -21.00
CA PRO A 848 21.80 21.76 -20.12
C PRO A 848 22.16 23.24 -20.33
N LYS A 849 23.19 23.56 -21.12
CA LYS A 849 23.63 24.94 -21.33
C LYS A 849 22.49 25.81 -21.86
N GLY A 850 22.23 26.91 -21.16
CA GLY A 850 21.16 27.84 -21.50
C GLY A 850 19.82 27.55 -20.81
N ALA A 851 19.75 26.53 -19.96
CA ALA A 851 18.55 26.26 -19.17
C ALA A 851 18.13 27.48 -18.33
N LYS A 852 16.82 27.72 -18.25
CA LYS A 852 16.26 28.90 -17.55
C LYS A 852 15.95 28.65 -16.08
N ALA A 853 15.65 27.40 -15.74
CA ALA A 853 15.38 26.93 -14.40
C ALA A 853 15.81 25.47 -14.29
N ALA A 854 16.14 25.02 -13.07
CA ALA A 854 16.46 23.63 -12.81
C ALA A 854 16.19 23.24 -11.36
N PHE A 855 15.92 21.96 -11.14
CA PHE A 855 15.79 21.37 -9.81
C PHE A 855 16.25 19.91 -9.83
N VAL A 856 16.66 19.40 -8.66
CA VAL A 856 16.88 17.97 -8.44
C VAL A 856 15.60 17.40 -7.83
N ARG A 857 14.99 16.42 -8.50
CA ARG A 857 13.95 15.58 -7.90
C ARG A 857 14.61 14.39 -7.23
N LEU A 858 14.52 14.32 -5.90
CA LEU A 858 15.00 13.19 -5.10
C LEU A 858 13.82 12.33 -4.64
N ILE A 859 13.99 11.02 -4.76
CA ILE A 859 13.09 10.01 -4.20
C ILE A 859 13.88 9.18 -3.21
N THR A 860 13.59 9.35 -1.93
CA THR A 860 14.32 8.71 -0.84
C THR A 860 13.41 7.91 0.08
N ARG A 861 14.03 6.96 0.77
CA ARG A 861 13.48 6.20 1.88
C ARG A 861 14.49 6.20 3.02
N ASP A 862 14.01 6.10 4.25
CA ASP A 862 14.82 5.99 5.47
C ASP A 862 15.66 7.23 5.83
N ALA A 863 15.52 8.35 5.09
CA ALA A 863 16.28 9.58 5.35
C ALA A 863 15.76 10.38 6.55
N GLN A 864 16.64 10.66 7.51
CA GLN A 864 16.37 11.52 8.65
C GLN A 864 16.64 13.01 8.36
N ARG A 865 16.06 13.88 9.19
CA ARG A 865 16.28 15.33 9.11
C ARG A 865 17.76 15.65 9.32
N GLY A 866 18.38 16.31 8.35
CA GLY A 866 19.79 16.72 8.41
C GLY A 866 20.79 15.56 8.24
N GLU A 867 20.34 14.34 7.96
CA GLU A 867 21.22 13.18 7.83
C GLU A 867 22.00 13.19 6.52
N ALA A 868 21.42 13.70 5.44
CA ALA A 868 22.07 13.65 4.13
C ALA A 868 22.03 14.99 3.40
N THR A 869 23.03 15.20 2.56
CA THR A 869 23.16 16.35 1.67
C THR A 869 23.37 15.86 0.24
N ALA A 870 22.55 16.36 -0.68
CA ALA A 870 22.80 16.21 -2.11
C ALA A 870 23.73 17.32 -2.60
N VAL A 871 24.73 16.96 -3.39
CA VAL A 871 25.73 17.86 -3.95
C VAL A 871 25.69 17.78 -5.47
N ILE A 872 25.41 18.90 -6.11
CA ILE A 872 25.41 19.01 -7.57
C ILE A 872 26.01 20.34 -7.98
N ALA A 873 26.95 20.32 -8.92
CA ALA A 873 27.69 21.50 -9.38
C ALA A 873 28.23 22.36 -8.21
N GLY A 874 28.73 21.71 -7.15
CA GLY A 874 29.25 22.36 -5.95
C GLY A 874 28.19 22.90 -4.96
N LYS A 875 26.91 22.92 -5.33
CA LYS A 875 25.82 23.34 -4.44
C LYS A 875 25.40 22.20 -3.53
N LYS A 876 25.30 22.48 -2.23
CA LYS A 876 24.77 21.57 -1.20
C LYS A 876 23.29 21.80 -1.00
N LEU A 877 22.50 20.74 -1.03
CA LEU A 877 21.05 20.73 -0.85
C LEU A 877 20.72 19.75 0.28
N ALA A 878 19.94 20.18 1.27
CA ALA A 878 19.48 19.27 2.31
C ALA A 878 18.56 18.21 1.69
N VAL A 879 18.82 16.93 1.99
CA VAL A 879 17.90 15.84 1.64
C VAL A 879 16.74 15.88 2.64
N PRO A 880 15.48 16.00 2.18
CA PRO A 880 14.34 16.02 3.08
C PRO A 880 14.15 14.69 3.80
N TRP A 881 13.42 14.77 4.91
CA TRP A 881 13.03 13.58 5.66
C TRP A 881 12.14 12.66 4.81
N SER A 882 12.33 11.36 4.96
CA SER A 882 11.47 10.33 4.39
C SER A 882 11.38 9.16 5.36
N SER A 883 10.17 8.68 5.61
CA SER A 883 9.93 7.55 6.50
C SER A 883 10.52 6.24 5.96
N ALA A 884 10.64 5.27 6.85
CA ALA A 884 10.91 3.87 6.54
C ALA A 884 9.62 3.02 6.51
N ASN A 885 8.44 3.64 6.71
CA ASN A 885 7.16 2.94 6.61
C ASN A 885 7.05 2.26 5.23
N GLU A 886 6.51 1.04 5.18
CA GLU A 886 6.12 0.40 3.92
C GLU A 886 5.28 1.38 3.09
N GLY A 887 5.79 1.73 1.92
CA GLY A 887 5.16 2.71 1.05
C GLY A 887 5.79 4.10 1.12
N ALA A 888 5.92 4.72 2.29
CA ALA A 888 6.10 6.17 2.45
C ALA A 888 7.45 6.74 1.95
N GLN A 889 7.61 6.84 0.64
CA GLN A 889 8.76 7.45 -0.02
C GLN A 889 8.60 8.95 -0.06
N GLY A 890 9.68 9.68 0.24
CA GLY A 890 9.69 11.13 0.09
C GLY A 890 10.02 11.52 -1.35
N ILE A 891 9.15 12.32 -1.98
CA ILE A 891 9.49 13.04 -3.22
C ILE A 891 9.81 14.49 -2.87
N ALA A 892 10.96 14.98 -3.31
CA ALA A 892 11.37 16.36 -3.09
C ALA A 892 11.95 16.99 -4.34
N ASP A 893 11.46 18.19 -4.68
CA ASP A 893 12.02 19.03 -5.74
C ASP A 893 12.91 20.12 -5.11
N LEU A 894 14.22 20.02 -5.33
CA LEU A 894 15.24 20.87 -4.72
C LEU A 894 15.81 21.84 -5.76
N PRO A 895 15.54 23.16 -5.68
CA PRO A 895 15.94 24.10 -6.72
C PRO A 895 17.46 24.27 -6.80
N ILE A 896 17.98 24.33 -8.03
CA ILE A 896 19.40 24.54 -8.33
C ILE A 896 19.59 25.65 -9.35
N ASP A 897 20.80 26.20 -9.42
CA ASP A 897 21.11 27.19 -10.45
C ASP A 897 21.31 26.47 -11.80
N PRO A 898 20.46 26.72 -12.81
CA PRO A 898 20.61 26.07 -14.12
C PRO A 898 21.92 26.44 -14.82
N GLN A 899 22.52 27.60 -14.53
CA GLN A 899 23.77 28.04 -15.16
C GLN A 899 24.99 27.24 -14.66
N SER A 900 24.85 26.56 -13.52
CA SER A 900 25.87 25.68 -12.97
C SER A 900 25.91 24.28 -13.62
N LEU A 901 24.90 23.94 -14.44
CA LEU A 901 24.79 22.63 -15.08
C LEU A 901 25.62 22.55 -16.35
N THR A 902 26.31 21.43 -16.50
CA THR A 902 27.09 21.05 -17.69
C THR A 902 26.84 19.57 -18.01
N LYS A 903 27.23 19.10 -19.19
CA LYS A 903 27.17 17.66 -19.52
C LYS A 903 28.02 16.79 -18.60
N ASP A 904 29.00 17.39 -17.93
CA ASP A 904 29.89 16.71 -16.98
C ASP A 904 29.40 16.82 -15.52
N SER A 905 28.27 17.51 -15.28
CA SER A 905 27.70 17.61 -13.94
C SER A 905 27.41 16.24 -13.36
N GLN A 906 27.86 16.05 -12.13
CA GLN A 906 27.62 14.87 -11.32
C GLN A 906 26.70 15.21 -10.15
N LEU A 907 25.95 14.22 -9.72
CA LEU A 907 25.22 14.26 -8.45
C LEU A 907 25.94 13.34 -7.46
N SER A 908 26.13 13.86 -6.26
CA SER A 908 26.62 13.10 -5.13
C SER A 908 25.66 13.22 -3.96
N ILE A 909 25.47 12.14 -3.21
CA ILE A 909 24.70 12.14 -1.97
C ILE A 909 25.66 11.76 -0.83
N VAL A 910 25.80 12.66 0.13
CA VAL A 910 26.70 12.50 1.28
C VAL A 910 25.84 12.26 2.52
N CYS A 911 26.02 11.10 3.15
CA CYS A 911 25.34 10.77 4.41
C CYS A 911 26.25 11.10 5.61
N ALA A 912 25.67 11.68 6.67
CA ALA A 912 26.39 12.02 7.88
C ALA A 912 26.88 10.75 8.61
N PRO A 913 28.08 10.76 9.22
CA PRO A 913 28.59 9.61 9.98
C PRO A 913 27.71 9.17 11.16
N THR A 914 26.90 10.10 11.68
CA THR A 914 25.97 9.89 12.80
C THR A 914 24.57 9.49 12.36
N GLY A 915 24.33 9.34 11.05
CA GLY A 915 23.05 8.86 10.50
C GLY A 915 22.87 7.34 10.61
N ASN A 916 21.73 6.85 10.12
CA ASN A 916 21.38 5.45 9.87
C ASN A 916 21.74 4.96 8.45
N GLY A 917 22.05 5.90 7.57
CA GLY A 917 22.04 5.67 6.14
C GLY A 917 20.62 5.81 5.57
N LEU A 918 20.56 6.01 4.27
CA LEU A 918 19.32 6.18 3.53
C LEU A 918 19.34 5.38 2.24
N THR A 919 18.16 5.13 1.68
CA THR A 919 18.03 4.54 0.35
C THR A 919 17.61 5.61 -0.63
N VAL A 920 18.42 5.85 -1.66
CA VAL A 920 18.04 6.68 -2.79
C VAL A 920 17.40 5.78 -3.85
N LEU A 921 16.09 5.87 -3.98
CA LEU A 921 15.33 5.07 -4.94
C LEU A 921 15.54 5.60 -6.35
N ALA A 922 15.48 6.92 -6.52
CA ALA A 922 15.90 7.60 -7.72
C ALA A 922 16.27 9.06 -7.46
N ALA A 923 17.09 9.61 -8.34
CA ALA A 923 17.33 11.04 -8.43
C ALA A 923 17.34 11.47 -9.90
N MET A 924 16.73 12.60 -10.20
CA MET A 924 16.65 13.16 -11.55
C MET A 924 16.94 14.65 -11.51
N VAL A 925 17.65 15.17 -12.50
CA VAL A 925 17.81 16.62 -12.68
C VAL A 925 16.82 17.07 -13.74
N TYR A 926 15.87 17.91 -13.34
CA TYR A 926 14.96 18.58 -14.23
C TYR A 926 15.53 19.94 -14.63
N TYR A 927 15.43 20.30 -15.90
CA TYR A 927 15.84 21.61 -16.41
C TYR A 927 14.86 22.10 -17.49
N GLN A 928 14.66 23.42 -17.52
CA GLN A 928 13.78 24.11 -18.44
C GLN A 928 14.54 24.56 -19.68
N GLU A 929 14.06 24.17 -20.87
CA GLU A 929 14.60 24.58 -22.19
C GLU A 929 14.31 26.05 -22.57
#